data_AF-A0A931DML8-F1
#
_entry.id   AF-A0A931DML8-F1
#
_cell.length_a   1.000
_cell.length_b   1.000
_cell.length_c   1.000
_cell.angle_alpha   90.00
_cell.angle_beta   90.00
_cell.angle_gamma   90.00
#
_symmetry.space_group_name_H-M   'P 1'
#
loop_
_entity.id
_entity.type
_entity.pdbx_description
1 polymer ?
#
loop_
_entity_poly.entity_id
_entity_poly.type
_entity_poly.pdbx_seq_one_letter_code
_entity_poly.pdbx_strand_id
1 'polypeptide(L)'
;MPHIIVVGAGSAGCVVAARLTESPGNHVTLIESGPDRAGTAAVTPLASVNWLDAMGVPEAFHTDLMATRLDGGELRQYHRGRGVGGSAAVNAMLALPGLPGDYDRWAREYGLEYWSWERVRPWFDRLKAELTVSDRADYTPVDAALVDAAKALGLPGDVDTYTPDDGGGALWRTATATARRSSHEIYLDPARERPNLTVRADHKVDRLLLDGDSVTGVLLSDGTRLEADEVVLCAGTFETPAILMRTEGYERPGLGAGLQDHPAASVFLSLKPEYRATASGAPCIGAVLRLSSSVGSGDVHLLPMHGSLGETPPRHHGLIMAAVMTVTSTGKVGLNPADPQGPPVIEENMLSTEHDRTAMRDALAHVERVLATEPFAEIVERAFVDADGTPLSALRDDAFYRRWLATSVGDYFHAVGTARMGSAGDDRAVVDERGRVHGLRNVWVIDASIMPEVPSANTHLPVVMLAERLSADLSADLSADLRDDPAAHRPATPDKEPNMTASGEPARPATGDSTEGSTWDRARSVVPRGVSSGHRVGWKQVFVRASGAYLWDEDGNRYTDYLNAWGPIVLGHGDRRVNEAVLAAVNTCDLTGVGPQRGEYELAEKICEVMPSAQKVAFCTSGTDAAMHAAHLARALTGRLKVLKFHGSYHGWSDHVAVGSSRSDLTPESALNTPNGAGLHPAVVGDVVVVEWNDFDGLRAAFTEHGTELSAAFAEAYVHSFGCVEAAPGFLELLRELCTRDGVVLVFDEIKTGFRAAIGGYQSICGVTPDLTAFGKAVANGYTLAGLAGSDAVMGHLGAYTAERATIDGTYNASPYALAAANKTLEIMETDDVFATLYARGARMREGIRKAVAETGVEAAVTGIGSEWCVYFRRELPTNFREAMQSDGERYARYHASLLAQGVLEPAFPTGDRRLNAATTEEDVEKTLECVRVALQAAAG
;
A
#
# COMPACT_ATOMS: atom_id res chain seq x y z
N MET A 1 25.68 -14.38 7.61
CA MET A 1 24.60 -14.17 6.64
C MET A 1 23.89 -15.51 6.52
N PRO A 2 22.64 -15.64 7.00
CA PRO A 2 21.99 -16.94 7.09
C PRO A 2 21.79 -17.52 5.69
N HIS A 3 22.17 -18.78 5.53
CA HIS A 3 21.79 -19.59 4.39
C HIS A 3 20.48 -20.30 4.69
N ILE A 4 19.45 -19.97 3.90
CA ILE A 4 18.08 -20.43 4.11
C ILE A 4 17.69 -21.34 2.94
N ILE A 5 17.16 -22.52 3.24
CA ILE A 5 16.56 -23.40 2.23
C ILE A 5 15.04 -23.29 2.30
N VAL A 6 14.41 -22.90 1.20
CA VAL A 6 12.95 -22.96 1.03
C VAL A 6 12.61 -24.19 0.19
N VAL A 7 11.77 -25.09 0.71
CA VAL A 7 11.41 -26.35 0.05
C VAL A 7 10.00 -26.25 -0.55
N GLY A 8 9.90 -26.36 -1.87
CA GLY A 8 8.66 -26.24 -2.64
C GLY A 8 8.48 -24.82 -3.20
N ALA A 9 8.24 -24.71 -4.51
CA ALA A 9 8.03 -23.44 -5.22
C ALA A 9 6.56 -23.26 -5.63
N GLY A 10 5.61 -23.70 -4.78
CA GLY A 10 4.17 -23.50 -4.98
C GLY A 10 3.71 -22.08 -4.63
N SER A 11 2.41 -21.94 -4.29
CA SER A 11 1.80 -20.65 -3.91
C SER A 11 2.58 -19.93 -2.80
N ALA A 12 2.93 -20.66 -1.73
CA ALA A 12 3.63 -20.08 -0.59
C ALA A 12 5.13 -19.91 -0.84
N GLY A 13 5.81 -20.94 -1.35
CA GLY A 13 7.26 -20.90 -1.50
C GLY A 13 7.77 -19.82 -2.46
N CYS A 14 7.00 -19.49 -3.50
CA CYS A 14 7.31 -18.33 -4.35
C CYS A 14 7.30 -17.01 -3.56
N VAL A 15 6.30 -16.83 -2.68
CA VAL A 15 6.17 -15.64 -1.83
C VAL A 15 7.30 -15.60 -0.80
N VAL A 16 7.53 -16.72 -0.09
CA VAL A 16 8.56 -16.84 0.96
C VAL A 16 9.94 -16.53 0.40
N ALA A 17 10.33 -17.17 -0.70
CA ALA A 17 11.64 -16.93 -1.32
C ALA A 17 11.79 -15.47 -1.79
N ALA A 18 10.73 -14.89 -2.36
CA ALA A 18 10.74 -13.48 -2.77
C ALA A 18 10.85 -12.54 -1.57
N ARG A 19 10.12 -12.76 -0.48
CA ARG A 19 10.18 -11.87 0.70
C ARG A 19 11.49 -11.98 1.45
N LEU A 20 11.99 -13.19 1.69
CA LEU A 20 13.26 -13.38 2.42
C LEU A 20 14.47 -12.79 1.68
N THR A 21 14.42 -12.73 0.35
CA THR A 21 15.52 -12.16 -0.47
C THR A 21 15.49 -10.64 -0.57
N GLU A 22 14.45 -9.97 -0.08
CA GLU A 22 14.43 -8.49 0.03
C GLU A 22 15.51 -7.99 0.98
N SER A 23 15.89 -8.78 1.99
CA SER A 23 17.06 -8.54 2.82
C SER A 23 18.33 -9.05 2.12
N PRO A 24 19.26 -8.16 1.70
CA PRO A 24 20.45 -8.57 0.93
C PRO A 24 21.40 -9.51 1.70
N GLY A 25 21.29 -9.55 3.03
CA GLY A 25 22.09 -10.42 3.90
C GLY A 25 21.59 -11.86 4.02
N ASN A 26 20.41 -12.18 3.47
CA ASN A 26 19.89 -13.55 3.43
C ASN A 26 20.30 -14.22 2.12
N HIS A 27 20.85 -15.43 2.18
CA HIS A 27 21.07 -16.26 0.99
C HIS A 27 20.01 -17.34 0.93
N VAL A 28 19.16 -17.33 -0.10
CA VAL A 28 18.02 -18.25 -0.21
C VAL A 28 18.23 -19.24 -1.34
N THR A 29 18.15 -20.54 -1.03
CA THR A 29 18.02 -21.61 -2.02
C THR A 29 16.58 -22.12 -2.04
N LEU A 30 15.85 -21.83 -3.10
CA LEU A 30 14.50 -22.36 -3.35
C LEU A 30 14.62 -23.68 -4.12
N ILE A 31 14.10 -24.77 -3.57
CA ILE A 31 14.15 -26.12 -4.15
C ILE A 31 12.75 -26.53 -4.61
N GLU A 32 12.62 -27.03 -5.83
CA GLU A 32 11.36 -27.54 -6.39
C GLU A 32 11.55 -28.93 -7.02
N SER A 33 10.60 -29.83 -6.76
CA SER A 33 10.62 -31.21 -7.25
C SER A 33 10.29 -31.36 -8.74
N GLY A 34 9.51 -30.43 -9.30
CA GLY A 34 9.19 -30.38 -10.71
C GLY A 34 10.02 -29.37 -11.49
N PRO A 35 9.74 -29.22 -12.80
CA PRO A 35 10.54 -28.38 -13.68
C PRO A 35 10.26 -26.90 -13.48
N ASP A 36 11.27 -26.09 -13.79
CA ASP A 36 11.14 -24.65 -13.96
C ASP A 36 10.74 -24.34 -15.41
N ARG A 37 9.62 -23.64 -15.58
CA ARG A 37 9.06 -23.29 -16.89
C ARG A 37 9.17 -21.79 -17.20
N ALA A 38 9.94 -21.03 -16.40
CA ALA A 38 10.16 -19.61 -16.61
C ALA A 38 10.58 -19.30 -18.07
N GLY A 39 9.99 -18.26 -18.66
CA GLY A 39 10.25 -17.84 -20.05
C GLY A 39 9.54 -18.66 -21.13
N THR A 40 8.82 -19.74 -20.79
CA THR A 40 8.03 -20.55 -21.76
C THR A 40 6.52 -20.27 -21.71
N ALA A 41 6.06 -19.49 -20.72
CA ALA A 41 4.64 -19.30 -20.40
C ALA A 41 3.80 -18.85 -21.61
N ALA A 42 4.24 -17.82 -22.36
CA ALA A 42 3.48 -17.19 -23.45
C ALA A 42 3.12 -18.09 -24.64
N VAL A 43 3.62 -19.34 -24.70
CA VAL A 43 3.44 -20.25 -25.84
C VAL A 43 2.83 -21.60 -25.46
N THR A 44 2.37 -21.75 -24.21
CA THR A 44 1.82 -23.01 -23.68
C THR A 44 0.35 -22.87 -23.30
N PRO A 45 -0.45 -23.95 -23.31
CA PRO A 45 -1.83 -23.92 -22.79
C PRO A 45 -1.92 -23.47 -21.33
N LEU A 46 -0.83 -23.57 -20.57
CA LEU A 46 -0.74 -23.14 -19.17
C LEU A 46 -0.78 -21.62 -18.96
N ALA A 47 -0.62 -20.82 -20.01
CA ALA A 47 -0.84 -19.37 -19.95
C ALA A 47 -2.31 -18.96 -20.11
N SER A 48 -3.18 -19.88 -20.52
CA SER A 48 -4.60 -19.61 -20.71
C SER A 48 -5.32 -19.40 -19.39
N VAL A 49 -6.12 -18.34 -19.29
CA VAL A 49 -7.00 -18.11 -18.13
C VAL A 49 -8.15 -19.13 -18.04
N ASN A 50 -8.32 -19.97 -19.07
CA ASN A 50 -9.24 -21.10 -19.04
C ASN A 50 -8.61 -22.30 -18.32
N TRP A 51 -9.19 -22.69 -17.20
CA TRP A 51 -8.73 -23.84 -16.41
C TRP A 51 -8.76 -25.17 -17.18
N LEU A 52 -9.71 -25.34 -18.12
CA LEU A 52 -9.81 -26.55 -18.93
C LEU A 52 -8.59 -26.73 -19.85
N ASP A 53 -7.97 -25.64 -20.31
CA ASP A 53 -6.76 -25.69 -21.12
C ASP A 53 -5.58 -26.23 -20.30
N ALA A 54 -5.49 -25.85 -19.01
CA ALA A 54 -4.48 -26.39 -18.10
C ALA A 54 -4.70 -27.87 -17.82
N MET A 55 -5.95 -28.31 -17.62
CA MET A 55 -6.30 -29.73 -17.43
C MET A 55 -5.94 -30.60 -18.65
N GLY A 56 -5.85 -29.99 -19.84
CA GLY A 56 -5.38 -30.64 -21.07
C GLY A 56 -3.86 -30.90 -21.14
N VAL A 57 -3.09 -30.56 -20.10
CA VAL A 57 -1.61 -30.69 -20.05
C VAL A 57 -1.21 -31.64 -18.91
N PRO A 58 -1.27 -32.98 -19.10
CA PRO A 58 -1.02 -33.95 -18.03
C PRO A 58 0.33 -33.80 -17.33
N GLU A 59 1.38 -33.41 -18.04
CA GLU A 59 2.73 -33.18 -17.52
C GLU A 59 2.85 -32.00 -16.55
N ALA A 60 1.82 -31.15 -16.48
CA ALA A 60 1.71 -30.06 -15.51
C ALA A 60 1.19 -30.54 -14.15
N PHE A 61 0.80 -31.82 -14.01
CA PHE A 61 0.30 -32.41 -12.77
C PHE A 61 1.18 -33.55 -12.28
N HIS A 62 1.08 -33.85 -10.97
CA HIS A 62 1.55 -35.13 -10.43
C HIS A 62 0.57 -36.24 -10.83
N THR A 63 1.03 -37.17 -11.66
CA THR A 63 0.20 -38.27 -12.20
C THR A 63 0.14 -39.50 -11.30
N ASP A 64 1.02 -39.57 -10.31
CA ASP A 64 1.18 -40.66 -9.34
C ASP A 64 0.57 -40.34 -7.96
N LEU A 65 0.06 -39.12 -7.77
CA LEU A 65 -0.60 -38.70 -6.54
C LEU A 65 -2.04 -39.19 -6.51
N MET A 66 -2.30 -40.22 -5.72
CA MET A 66 -3.59 -40.90 -5.62
C MET A 66 -4.20 -40.71 -4.23
N ALA A 67 -5.51 -40.56 -4.18
CA ALA A 67 -6.26 -40.33 -2.94
C ALA A 67 -7.59 -41.10 -2.96
N THR A 68 -8.05 -41.52 -1.79
CA THR A 68 -9.41 -42.01 -1.58
C THR A 68 -10.28 -40.87 -1.07
N ARG A 69 -11.43 -40.63 -1.73
CA ARG A 69 -12.35 -39.55 -1.35
C ARG A 69 -13.17 -39.92 -0.11
N LEU A 70 -13.72 -41.13 -0.12
CA LEU A 70 -14.53 -41.71 0.95
C LEU A 70 -13.77 -42.85 1.61
N ASP A 71 -14.13 -43.17 2.85
CA ASP A 71 -13.60 -44.35 3.55
C ASP A 71 -13.81 -45.64 2.73
N GLY A 72 -12.73 -46.39 2.53
CA GLY A 72 -12.72 -47.60 1.70
C GLY A 72 -13.05 -47.41 0.22
N GLY A 73 -13.05 -46.16 -0.28
CA GLY A 73 -13.34 -45.84 -1.68
C GLY A 73 -12.22 -46.22 -2.65
N GLU A 74 -12.51 -46.10 -3.95
CA GLU A 74 -11.51 -46.30 -5.00
C GLU A 74 -10.45 -45.18 -4.99
N LEU A 75 -9.21 -45.54 -5.33
CA LEU A 75 -8.13 -44.57 -5.55
C LEU A 75 -8.39 -43.77 -6.82
N ARG A 76 -8.35 -42.44 -6.69
CA ARG A 76 -8.46 -41.49 -7.81
C ARG A 76 -7.31 -40.52 -7.77
N GLN A 77 -6.90 -40.04 -8.94
CA GLN A 77 -5.84 -39.03 -9.04
C GLN A 77 -6.27 -37.76 -8.29
N TYR A 78 -5.37 -37.18 -7.51
CA TYR A 78 -5.53 -35.85 -6.94
C TYR A 78 -4.77 -34.84 -7.81
N HIS A 79 -5.48 -33.87 -8.39
CA HIS A 79 -4.87 -32.94 -9.34
C HIS A 79 -4.06 -31.85 -8.63
N ARG A 80 -2.77 -32.14 -8.40
CA ARG A 80 -1.78 -31.19 -7.86
C ARG A 80 -0.83 -30.72 -8.96
N GLY A 81 -0.64 -29.41 -9.08
CA GLY A 81 0.31 -28.84 -10.04
C GLY A 81 1.76 -29.23 -9.73
N ARG A 82 2.54 -29.51 -10.78
CA ARG A 82 3.94 -29.97 -10.72
C ARG A 82 4.88 -28.93 -11.33
N GLY A 83 5.91 -28.52 -10.57
CA GLY A 83 6.94 -27.57 -11.00
C GLY A 83 6.79 -26.19 -10.37
N VAL A 84 7.63 -25.24 -10.81
CA VAL A 84 7.62 -23.88 -10.27
C VAL A 84 6.25 -23.21 -10.49
N GLY A 85 5.72 -22.61 -9.42
CA GLY A 85 4.35 -22.11 -9.32
C GLY A 85 3.34 -23.14 -8.78
N GLY A 86 3.67 -24.44 -8.77
CA GLY A 86 2.85 -25.52 -8.23
C GLY A 86 1.40 -25.48 -8.73
N SER A 87 0.44 -25.71 -7.82
CA SER A 87 -0.99 -25.62 -8.18
C SER A 87 -1.45 -24.21 -8.62
N ALA A 88 -0.75 -23.14 -8.24
CA ALA A 88 -1.08 -21.80 -8.76
C ALA A 88 -0.81 -21.69 -10.27
N ALA A 89 0.14 -22.46 -10.78
CA ALA A 89 0.42 -22.53 -12.22
C ALA A 89 -0.59 -23.37 -13.01
N VAL A 90 -1.60 -23.99 -12.39
CA VAL A 90 -2.62 -24.79 -13.11
C VAL A 90 -4.06 -24.54 -12.64
N ASN A 91 -4.28 -23.73 -11.59
CA ASN A 91 -5.62 -23.48 -11.05
C ASN A 91 -6.46 -22.51 -11.92
N ALA A 92 -7.73 -22.35 -11.56
CA ALA A 92 -8.69 -21.45 -12.20
C ALA A 92 -8.48 -19.94 -11.89
N MET A 93 -7.37 -19.57 -11.26
CA MET A 93 -7.01 -18.19 -10.88
C MET A 93 -8.01 -17.49 -9.95
N LEU A 94 -8.89 -18.23 -9.27
CA LEU A 94 -9.84 -17.64 -8.31
C LEU A 94 -9.09 -17.11 -7.08
N ALA A 95 -9.60 -16.05 -6.47
CA ALA A 95 -8.95 -15.40 -5.33
C ALA A 95 -9.98 -14.89 -4.31
N LEU A 96 -10.49 -15.78 -3.46
CA LEU A 96 -11.43 -15.45 -2.39
C LEU A 96 -10.76 -15.57 -1.02
N PRO A 97 -11.07 -14.68 -0.05
CA PRO A 97 -10.41 -14.66 1.24
C PRO A 97 -10.90 -15.72 2.23
N GLY A 98 -12.04 -16.39 1.98
CA GLY A 98 -12.74 -17.18 3.01
C GLY A 98 -13.75 -16.32 3.79
N LEU A 99 -14.57 -16.94 4.63
CA LEU A 99 -15.52 -16.20 5.45
C LEU A 99 -14.83 -15.67 6.71
N PRO A 100 -15.17 -14.46 7.20
CA PRO A 100 -14.67 -13.95 8.48
C PRO A 100 -14.81 -14.96 9.63
N GLY A 101 -15.95 -15.67 9.67
CA GLY A 101 -16.24 -16.68 10.68
C GLY A 101 -15.32 -17.89 10.69
N ASP A 102 -14.60 -18.17 9.59
CA ASP A 102 -13.61 -19.26 9.55
C ASP A 102 -12.38 -18.91 10.39
N TYR A 103 -11.86 -17.70 10.21
CA TYR A 103 -10.70 -17.17 10.93
C TYR A 103 -11.01 -16.95 12.42
N ASP A 104 -12.20 -16.44 12.73
CA ASP A 104 -12.64 -16.28 14.13
C ASP A 104 -12.87 -17.63 14.81
N ARG A 105 -13.27 -18.66 14.06
CA ARG A 105 -13.32 -20.03 14.56
C ARG A 105 -11.92 -20.59 14.81
N TRP A 106 -10.94 -20.28 13.97
CA TRP A 106 -9.55 -20.68 14.27
C TRP A 106 -9.06 -20.09 15.59
N ALA A 107 -9.32 -18.79 15.81
CA ALA A 107 -8.99 -18.12 17.06
C ALA A 107 -9.66 -18.78 18.27
N ARG A 108 -10.97 -19.03 18.17
CA ARG A 108 -11.76 -19.58 19.28
C ARG A 108 -11.48 -21.05 19.59
N GLU A 109 -11.45 -21.92 18.58
CA GLU A 109 -11.40 -23.38 18.78
C GLU A 109 -9.96 -23.91 18.94
N TYR A 110 -8.97 -23.22 18.37
CA TYR A 110 -7.56 -23.64 18.40
C TYR A 110 -6.65 -22.70 19.20
N GLY A 111 -7.20 -21.63 19.77
CA GLY A 111 -6.46 -20.63 20.54
C GLY A 111 -5.53 -19.77 19.67
N LEU A 112 -5.89 -19.59 18.40
CA LEU A 112 -5.07 -18.94 17.39
C LEU A 112 -5.50 -17.48 17.17
N GLU A 113 -5.50 -16.67 18.23
CA GLU A 113 -5.94 -15.26 18.17
C GLU A 113 -5.10 -14.45 17.16
N TYR A 114 -3.85 -14.85 16.93
CA TYR A 114 -3.03 -14.28 15.86
C TYR A 114 -3.69 -14.38 14.48
N TRP A 115 -4.58 -15.35 14.25
CA TRP A 115 -5.23 -15.61 12.98
C TRP A 115 -6.72 -15.20 12.93
N SER A 116 -7.24 -14.47 13.92
CA SER A 116 -8.61 -13.95 13.88
C SER A 116 -8.86 -13.04 12.67
N TRP A 117 -10.13 -12.88 12.26
CA TRP A 117 -10.46 -12.08 11.08
C TRP A 117 -9.91 -10.66 11.18
N GLU A 118 -10.00 -10.05 12.36
CA GLU A 118 -9.44 -8.73 12.65
C GLU A 118 -7.95 -8.64 12.27
N ARG A 119 -7.18 -9.71 12.53
CA ARG A 119 -5.73 -9.76 12.30
C ARG A 119 -5.36 -10.08 10.85
N VAL A 120 -6.14 -10.91 10.16
CA VAL A 120 -5.83 -11.30 8.77
C VAL A 120 -6.43 -10.35 7.73
N ARG A 121 -7.53 -9.65 8.06
CA ARG A 121 -8.21 -8.72 7.14
C ARG A 121 -7.25 -7.68 6.52
N PRO A 122 -6.35 -7.01 7.26
CA PRO A 122 -5.42 -6.05 6.65
C PRO A 122 -4.47 -6.64 5.60
N TRP A 123 -4.19 -7.95 5.68
CA TRP A 123 -3.40 -8.66 4.67
C TRP A 123 -4.25 -8.94 3.43
N PHE A 124 -5.50 -9.38 3.59
CA PHE A 124 -6.42 -9.55 2.47
C PHE A 124 -6.76 -8.23 1.78
N ASP A 125 -6.93 -7.13 2.51
CA ASP A 125 -7.17 -5.80 1.96
C ASP A 125 -5.97 -5.28 1.14
N ARG A 126 -4.75 -5.72 1.45
CA ARG A 126 -3.56 -5.46 0.62
C ARG A 126 -3.56 -6.32 -0.64
N LEU A 127 -3.81 -7.61 -0.50
CA LEU A 127 -3.81 -8.53 -1.64
C LEU A 127 -4.94 -8.23 -2.64
N LYS A 128 -6.12 -7.79 -2.17
CA LYS A 128 -7.28 -7.45 -3.00
C LYS A 128 -6.96 -6.35 -4.03
N ALA A 129 -6.06 -5.42 -3.71
CA ALA A 129 -5.67 -4.32 -4.60
C ALA A 129 -4.98 -4.79 -5.89
N GLU A 130 -4.41 -6.00 -5.90
CA GLU A 130 -3.70 -6.59 -7.05
C GLU A 130 -4.58 -7.53 -7.88
N LEU A 131 -5.85 -7.72 -7.48
CA LEU A 131 -6.78 -8.64 -8.11
C LEU A 131 -7.67 -7.95 -9.15
N THR A 132 -8.15 -8.73 -10.10
CA THR A 132 -9.18 -8.32 -11.05
C THR A 132 -10.50 -9.01 -10.72
N VAL A 133 -11.61 -8.42 -11.14
CA VAL A 133 -12.93 -9.03 -11.03
C VAL A 133 -13.50 -9.21 -12.44
N SER A 134 -14.20 -10.32 -12.67
CA SER A 134 -14.86 -10.53 -13.96
C SER A 134 -16.00 -9.53 -14.16
N ASP A 135 -15.99 -8.84 -15.31
CA ASP A 135 -17.14 -8.07 -15.75
C ASP A 135 -18.26 -9.04 -16.14
N ARG A 136 -19.50 -8.64 -15.89
CA ARG A 136 -20.68 -9.38 -16.36
C ARG A 136 -20.70 -9.48 -17.88
N ALA A 137 -20.10 -8.54 -18.61
CA ALA A 137 -19.94 -8.61 -20.06
C ALA A 137 -19.08 -9.80 -20.52
N ASP A 138 -18.18 -10.29 -19.65
CA ASP A 138 -17.29 -11.42 -19.92
C ASP A 138 -17.85 -12.77 -19.45
N TYR A 139 -19.07 -12.77 -18.90
CA TYR A 139 -19.71 -13.99 -18.42
C TYR A 139 -20.01 -14.95 -19.56
N THR A 140 -19.73 -16.23 -19.32
CA THR A 140 -20.27 -17.29 -20.17
C THR A 140 -21.79 -17.38 -20.00
N PRO A 141 -22.52 -18.00 -20.94
CA PRO A 141 -23.95 -18.28 -20.78
C PRO A 141 -24.30 -18.96 -19.44
N VAL A 142 -23.48 -19.88 -18.96
CA VAL A 142 -23.72 -20.58 -17.68
C VAL A 142 -23.48 -19.64 -16.48
N ASP A 143 -22.47 -18.78 -16.53
CA ASP A 143 -22.23 -17.76 -15.49
C ASP A 143 -23.41 -16.79 -15.38
N ALA A 144 -23.85 -16.25 -16.52
CA ALA A 144 -24.96 -15.30 -16.59
C ALA A 144 -26.27 -15.93 -16.08
N ALA A 145 -26.57 -17.16 -16.50
CA ALA A 145 -27.74 -17.90 -16.04
C ALA A 145 -27.69 -18.17 -14.52
N LEU A 146 -26.51 -18.45 -13.95
CA LEU A 146 -26.38 -18.65 -12.50
C LEU A 146 -26.72 -17.39 -11.70
N VAL A 147 -26.16 -16.25 -12.10
CA VAL A 147 -26.39 -14.98 -11.42
C VAL A 147 -27.85 -14.53 -11.58
N ASP A 148 -28.45 -14.75 -12.73
CA ASP A 148 -29.85 -14.39 -12.96
C ASP A 148 -30.82 -15.37 -12.28
N ALA A 149 -30.46 -16.65 -12.15
CA ALA A 149 -31.20 -17.60 -11.34
C ALA A 149 -31.19 -17.21 -9.86
N ALA A 150 -30.09 -16.68 -9.32
CA ALA A 150 -30.05 -16.14 -7.96
C ALA A 150 -31.12 -15.05 -7.77
N LYS A 151 -31.22 -14.10 -8.71
CA LYS A 151 -32.24 -13.05 -8.71
C LYS A 151 -33.66 -13.61 -8.79
N ALA A 152 -33.88 -14.61 -9.65
CA ALA A 152 -35.18 -15.27 -9.79
C ALA A 152 -35.61 -16.00 -8.50
N LEU A 153 -34.64 -16.45 -7.69
CA LEU A 153 -34.86 -17.07 -6.39
C LEU A 153 -34.97 -16.05 -5.24
N GLY A 154 -34.94 -14.75 -5.53
CA GLY A 154 -35.04 -13.67 -4.54
C GLY A 154 -33.74 -13.38 -3.79
N LEU A 155 -32.60 -13.85 -4.30
CA LEU A 155 -31.27 -13.55 -3.77
C LEU A 155 -30.63 -12.39 -4.55
N PRO A 156 -29.70 -11.63 -3.96
CA PRO A 156 -28.91 -10.65 -4.70
C PRO A 156 -28.09 -11.32 -5.82
N GLY A 157 -27.83 -10.59 -6.90
CA GLY A 157 -27.12 -11.09 -8.09
C GLY A 157 -25.93 -10.21 -8.48
N ASP A 158 -25.38 -9.51 -7.50
CA ASP A 158 -24.29 -8.55 -7.57
C ASP A 158 -23.51 -8.50 -6.25
N VAL A 159 -23.47 -9.62 -5.52
CA VAL A 159 -22.74 -9.72 -4.24
C VAL A 159 -21.24 -9.59 -4.48
N ASP A 160 -20.56 -8.74 -3.71
CA ASP A 160 -19.11 -8.79 -3.63
C ASP A 160 -18.72 -10.08 -2.90
N THR A 161 -18.09 -11.01 -3.62
CA THR A 161 -17.74 -12.34 -3.11
C THR A 161 -16.69 -12.31 -1.98
N TYR A 162 -16.14 -11.14 -1.64
CA TYR A 162 -15.37 -10.89 -0.41
C TYR A 162 -16.22 -10.67 0.86
N THR A 163 -17.50 -10.38 0.71
CA THR A 163 -18.44 -10.26 1.83
C THR A 163 -18.99 -11.63 2.20
N PRO A 164 -19.56 -11.83 3.41
CA PRO A 164 -20.13 -13.12 3.81
C PRO A 164 -21.55 -13.37 3.29
N ASP A 165 -22.08 -12.49 2.43
CA ASP A 165 -23.49 -12.54 2.04
C ASP A 165 -23.79 -13.68 1.05
N ASP A 166 -24.99 -14.25 1.17
CA ASP A 166 -25.56 -15.19 0.20
C ASP A 166 -26.01 -14.44 -1.05
N GLY A 167 -25.76 -15.02 -2.23
CA GLY A 167 -26.15 -14.45 -3.51
C GLY A 167 -25.15 -14.76 -4.63
N GLY A 168 -25.53 -14.34 -5.84
CA GLY A 168 -24.71 -14.49 -7.04
C GLY A 168 -23.76 -13.30 -7.19
N GLY A 169 -22.51 -13.56 -7.56
CA GLY A 169 -21.52 -12.51 -7.70
C GLY A 169 -20.37 -12.87 -8.62
N ALA A 170 -19.63 -11.85 -9.06
CA ALA A 170 -18.43 -12.02 -9.85
C ALA A 170 -17.29 -12.58 -8.98
N LEU A 171 -16.44 -13.41 -9.59
CA LEU A 171 -15.26 -13.94 -8.94
C LEU A 171 -14.06 -12.99 -9.11
N TRP A 172 -13.35 -12.80 -8.01
CA TRP A 172 -12.04 -12.15 -7.99
C TRP A 172 -10.96 -13.11 -8.47
N ARG A 173 -9.93 -12.57 -9.14
CA ARG A 173 -8.90 -13.35 -9.81
C ARG A 173 -7.50 -12.79 -9.69
N THR A 174 -6.54 -13.71 -9.67
CA THR A 174 -5.12 -13.44 -9.92
C THR A 174 -4.81 -13.53 -11.42
N ALA A 175 -5.43 -12.68 -12.23
CA ALA A 175 -5.23 -12.65 -13.69
C ALA A 175 -5.37 -11.22 -14.24
N THR A 176 -4.84 -10.97 -15.43
CA THR A 176 -5.25 -9.82 -16.26
C THR A 176 -6.42 -10.26 -17.16
N ALA A 177 -6.95 -9.34 -17.98
CA ALA A 177 -7.99 -9.69 -18.96
C ALA A 177 -7.58 -10.80 -19.95
N THR A 178 -6.27 -10.98 -20.19
CA THR A 178 -5.76 -11.89 -21.24
C THR A 178 -4.71 -12.89 -20.77
N ALA A 179 -4.24 -12.80 -19.53
CA ALA A 179 -3.15 -13.64 -19.03
C ALA A 179 -3.32 -14.00 -17.56
N ARG A 180 -2.85 -15.19 -17.20
CA ARG A 180 -2.76 -15.63 -15.80
C ARG A 180 -1.68 -14.82 -15.06
N ARG A 181 -1.83 -14.66 -13.74
CA ARG A 181 -0.79 -14.18 -12.83
C ARG A 181 -0.68 -15.13 -11.63
N SER A 182 0.04 -16.22 -11.80
CA SER A 182 0.32 -17.19 -10.73
C SER A 182 1.37 -16.67 -9.74
N SER A 183 1.54 -17.34 -8.59
CA SER A 183 2.49 -16.88 -7.56
C SER A 183 3.92 -16.74 -8.05
N HIS A 184 4.37 -17.59 -9.00
CA HIS A 184 5.73 -17.45 -9.52
C HIS A 184 5.88 -16.19 -10.38
N GLU A 185 4.89 -15.88 -11.22
CA GLU A 185 4.89 -14.68 -12.07
C GLU A 185 4.81 -13.39 -11.23
N ILE A 186 4.05 -13.41 -10.12
CA ILE A 186 3.87 -12.25 -9.26
C ILE A 186 5.08 -12.03 -8.35
N TYR A 187 5.61 -13.09 -7.73
CA TYR A 187 6.60 -12.98 -6.65
C TYR A 187 7.99 -13.45 -7.06
N LEU A 188 8.09 -14.65 -7.61
CA LEU A 188 9.37 -15.30 -7.82
C LEU A 188 10.12 -14.68 -9.01
N ASP A 189 9.46 -14.51 -10.15
CA ASP A 189 10.08 -14.03 -11.37
C ASP A 189 10.71 -12.64 -11.20
N PRO A 190 10.07 -11.65 -10.56
CA PRO A 190 10.73 -10.39 -10.20
C PRO A 190 11.90 -10.56 -9.23
N ALA A 191 11.87 -11.56 -8.35
CA ALA A 191 12.93 -11.81 -7.38
C ALA A 191 14.14 -12.57 -7.97
N ARG A 192 13.98 -13.25 -9.12
CA ARG A 192 15.04 -14.05 -9.76
C ARG A 192 16.28 -13.25 -10.14
N GLU A 193 16.14 -11.95 -10.37
CA GLU A 193 17.27 -11.07 -10.71
C GLU A 193 18.16 -10.75 -9.49
N ARG A 194 17.69 -11.06 -8.27
CA ARG A 194 18.43 -10.75 -7.06
C ARG A 194 19.60 -11.73 -6.87
N PRO A 195 20.82 -11.25 -6.58
CA PRO A 195 22.03 -12.09 -6.51
C PRO A 195 22.04 -13.07 -5.34
N ASN A 196 21.11 -12.92 -4.39
CA ASN A 196 21.00 -13.73 -3.18
C ASN A 196 19.90 -14.80 -3.25
N LEU A 197 19.30 -15.03 -4.43
CA LEU A 197 18.35 -16.11 -4.68
C LEU A 197 18.95 -17.16 -5.61
N THR A 198 18.84 -18.44 -5.25
CA THR A 198 19.14 -19.58 -6.13
C THR A 198 17.92 -20.48 -6.25
N VAL A 199 17.41 -20.70 -7.47
CA VAL A 199 16.31 -21.63 -7.74
C VAL A 199 16.88 -22.96 -8.26
N ARG A 200 16.49 -24.07 -7.64
CA ARG A 200 16.87 -25.44 -8.01
C ARG A 200 15.63 -26.29 -8.28
N ALA A 201 15.19 -26.33 -9.53
CA ALA A 201 14.10 -27.18 -9.99
C ALA A 201 14.55 -28.62 -10.27
N ASP A 202 13.61 -29.55 -10.41
CA ASP A 202 13.82 -30.99 -10.60
C ASP A 202 14.63 -31.67 -9.48
N HIS A 203 14.53 -31.16 -8.25
CA HIS A 203 15.17 -31.73 -7.06
C HIS A 203 14.12 -32.01 -5.97
N LYS A 204 13.87 -33.28 -5.66
CA LYS A 204 12.94 -33.69 -4.59
C LYS A 204 13.68 -33.75 -3.24
N VAL A 205 13.12 -33.11 -2.22
CA VAL A 205 13.58 -33.25 -0.84
C VAL A 205 12.95 -34.51 -0.23
N ASP A 206 13.79 -35.36 0.34
CA ASP A 206 13.37 -36.58 1.04
C ASP A 206 12.99 -36.26 2.50
N ARG A 207 13.93 -35.70 3.27
CA ARG A 207 13.80 -35.45 4.72
C ARG A 207 14.71 -34.33 5.22
N LEU A 208 14.49 -33.86 6.44
CA LEU A 208 15.37 -32.92 7.13
C LEU A 208 16.60 -33.63 7.71
N LEU A 209 17.70 -32.89 7.85
CA LEU A 209 18.91 -33.34 8.54
C LEU A 209 18.94 -32.78 9.95
N LEU A 210 19.07 -33.64 10.97
CA LEU A 210 19.04 -33.25 12.37
C LEU A 210 20.42 -33.38 13.04
N ASP A 211 20.73 -32.43 13.93
CA ASP A 211 21.71 -32.54 15.01
C ASP A 211 21.01 -32.26 16.34
N GLY A 212 20.66 -33.34 17.07
CA GLY A 212 19.76 -33.25 18.21
C GLY A 212 18.37 -32.77 17.79
N ASP A 213 17.92 -31.67 18.37
CA ASP A 213 16.66 -30.99 18.02
C ASP A 213 16.84 -29.89 16.95
N SER A 214 18.06 -29.66 16.46
CA SER A 214 18.35 -28.61 15.48
C SER A 214 18.30 -29.16 14.06
N VAL A 215 17.56 -28.50 13.18
CA VAL A 215 17.63 -28.75 11.74
C VAL A 215 18.89 -28.08 11.17
N THR A 216 19.66 -28.81 10.39
CA THR A 216 20.95 -28.37 9.81
C THR A 216 20.94 -28.35 8.28
N GLY A 217 19.81 -28.68 7.67
CA GLY A 217 19.66 -28.77 6.22
C GLY A 217 18.68 -29.84 5.78
N VAL A 218 18.81 -30.27 4.52
CA VAL A 218 17.92 -31.24 3.88
C VAL A 218 18.70 -32.34 3.14
N LEU A 219 18.10 -33.54 3.07
CA LEU A 219 18.54 -34.62 2.22
C LEU A 219 17.64 -34.68 0.98
N LEU A 220 18.24 -34.68 -0.20
CA LEU A 220 17.54 -34.88 -1.47
C LEU A 220 17.35 -36.38 -1.75
N SER A 221 16.35 -36.72 -2.55
CA SER A 221 16.05 -38.13 -2.90
C SER A 221 17.17 -38.82 -3.70
N ASP A 222 18.10 -38.08 -4.30
CA ASP A 222 19.29 -38.62 -4.96
C ASP A 222 20.47 -38.88 -4.00
N GLY A 223 20.29 -38.60 -2.70
CA GLY A 223 21.30 -38.75 -1.66
C GLY A 223 22.14 -37.49 -1.41
N THR A 224 21.95 -36.42 -2.18
CA THR A 224 22.66 -35.15 -1.98
C THR A 224 22.24 -34.50 -0.66
N ARG A 225 23.22 -34.05 0.12
CA ARG A 225 23.00 -33.29 1.37
C ARG A 225 23.24 -31.81 1.11
N LEU A 226 22.30 -30.97 1.54
CA LEU A 226 22.42 -29.51 1.49
C LEU A 226 22.30 -28.97 2.90
N GLU A 227 23.32 -28.25 3.35
CA GLU A 227 23.32 -27.59 4.66
C GLU A 227 22.58 -26.25 4.58
N ALA A 228 22.02 -25.82 5.70
CA ALA A 228 21.37 -24.52 5.87
C ALA A 228 21.37 -24.12 7.34
N ASP A 229 21.38 -22.82 7.60
CA ASP A 229 21.15 -22.27 8.94
C ASP A 229 19.67 -22.38 9.33
N GLU A 230 18.78 -22.26 8.34
CA GLU A 230 17.32 -22.30 8.49
C GLU A 230 16.64 -23.02 7.32
N VAL A 231 15.58 -23.79 7.61
CA VAL A 231 14.77 -24.48 6.60
C VAL A 231 13.31 -24.05 6.67
N VAL A 232 12.71 -23.69 5.53
CA VAL A 232 11.29 -23.35 5.43
C VAL A 232 10.60 -24.36 4.51
N LEU A 233 9.72 -25.18 5.07
CA LEU A 233 8.90 -26.13 4.33
C LEU A 233 7.67 -25.42 3.74
N CYS A 234 7.60 -25.40 2.41
CA CYS A 234 6.51 -24.87 1.59
C CYS A 234 6.04 -25.93 0.56
N ALA A 235 6.22 -27.21 0.86
CA ALA A 235 6.04 -28.32 -0.08
C ALA A 235 4.55 -28.69 -0.28
N GLY A 236 3.65 -28.03 0.44
CA GLY A 236 2.21 -28.18 0.34
C GLY A 236 1.67 -29.31 1.22
N THR A 237 0.34 -29.41 1.24
CA THR A 237 -0.43 -30.24 2.19
C THR A 237 -0.02 -31.71 2.25
N PHE A 238 0.53 -32.28 1.17
CA PHE A 238 0.88 -33.70 1.16
C PHE A 238 2.39 -33.97 1.34
N GLU A 239 3.26 -33.17 0.73
CA GLU A 239 4.71 -33.43 0.83
C GLU A 239 5.31 -32.91 2.13
N THR A 240 4.85 -31.77 2.65
CA THR A 240 5.33 -31.22 3.92
C THR A 240 5.22 -32.23 5.07
N PRO A 241 4.05 -32.83 5.36
CA PRO A 241 3.98 -33.84 6.41
C PRO A 241 4.79 -35.10 6.06
N ALA A 242 4.91 -35.49 4.80
CA ALA A 242 5.70 -36.66 4.39
C ALA A 242 7.20 -36.46 4.63
N ILE A 243 7.75 -35.27 4.37
CA ILE A 243 9.14 -34.89 4.69
C ILE A 243 9.37 -34.96 6.20
N LEU A 244 8.44 -34.44 7.00
CA LEU A 244 8.51 -34.51 8.46
C LEU A 244 8.44 -35.96 8.97
N MET A 245 7.56 -36.81 8.44
CA MET A 245 7.44 -38.23 8.82
C MET A 245 8.70 -39.05 8.46
N ARG A 246 9.39 -38.69 7.37
CA ARG A 246 10.66 -39.33 6.98
C ARG A 246 11.87 -38.83 7.76
N THR A 247 11.72 -37.74 8.52
CA THR A 247 12.81 -37.17 9.32
C THR A 247 13.04 -38.02 10.56
N GLU A 248 14.16 -38.74 10.57
CA GLU A 248 14.53 -39.63 11.67
C GLU A 248 14.63 -38.84 12.99
N GLY A 249 14.00 -39.37 14.05
CA GLY A 249 14.03 -38.73 15.38
C GLY A 249 12.96 -37.66 15.61
N TYR A 250 12.09 -37.41 14.63
CA TYR A 250 10.93 -36.53 14.79
C TYR A 250 9.61 -37.30 14.65
N GLU A 251 8.79 -37.28 15.69
CA GLU A 251 7.43 -37.82 15.68
C GLU A 251 6.50 -36.89 16.44
N ARG A 252 5.28 -36.70 15.94
CA ARG A 252 4.23 -35.95 16.65
C ARG A 252 2.85 -36.54 16.36
N PRO A 253 1.97 -36.72 17.37
CA PRO A 253 0.68 -37.40 17.19
C PRO A 253 -0.24 -36.77 16.14
N GLY A 254 -0.17 -35.45 15.94
CA GLY A 254 -0.99 -34.74 14.97
C GLY A 254 -0.47 -34.77 13.53
N LEU A 255 0.76 -35.22 13.31
CA LEU A 255 1.40 -35.17 12.00
C LEU A 255 0.68 -36.07 11.00
N GLY A 256 0.22 -35.50 9.89
CA GLY A 256 -0.56 -36.18 8.87
C GLY A 256 -2.04 -36.33 9.18
N ALA A 257 -2.52 -36.01 10.38
CA ALA A 257 -3.94 -36.06 10.72
C ALA A 257 -4.64 -34.74 10.38
N GLY A 258 -5.97 -34.75 10.28
CA GLY A 258 -6.75 -33.51 10.14
C GLY A 258 -6.86 -32.98 8.71
N LEU A 259 -6.59 -33.83 7.71
CA LEU A 259 -6.73 -33.44 6.30
C LEU A 259 -8.17 -32.99 6.02
N GLN A 260 -8.33 -31.81 5.42
CA GLN A 260 -9.64 -31.33 4.95
C GLN A 260 -9.54 -30.82 3.52
N ASP A 261 -10.57 -31.11 2.71
CA ASP A 261 -10.86 -30.52 1.41
C ASP A 261 -12.39 -30.41 1.28
N HIS A 262 -12.87 -29.57 0.37
CA HIS A 262 -14.30 -29.36 0.13
C HIS A 262 -14.87 -30.52 -0.69
N PRO A 263 -15.83 -31.30 -0.15
CA PRO A 263 -16.50 -32.31 -0.95
C PRO A 263 -17.38 -31.62 -1.99
N ALA A 264 -17.26 -32.06 -3.23
CA ALA A 264 -17.97 -31.49 -4.37
C ALA A 264 -18.67 -32.57 -5.20
N ALA A 265 -19.79 -32.21 -5.82
CA ALA A 265 -20.50 -33.06 -6.78
C ALA A 265 -21.01 -32.23 -7.95
N SER A 266 -20.91 -32.77 -9.16
CA SER A 266 -21.22 -32.04 -10.39
C SER A 266 -22.53 -32.49 -11.01
N VAL A 267 -23.32 -31.52 -11.48
CA VAL A 267 -24.47 -31.73 -12.34
C VAL A 267 -24.11 -31.22 -13.74
N PHE A 268 -24.13 -32.12 -14.72
CA PHE A 268 -23.74 -31.82 -16.09
C PHE A 268 -24.91 -31.27 -16.89
N LEU A 269 -24.60 -30.33 -17.80
CA LEU A 269 -25.58 -29.60 -18.61
C LEU A 269 -25.33 -29.86 -20.09
N SER A 270 -26.36 -30.34 -20.79
CA SER A 270 -26.43 -30.26 -22.24
C SER A 270 -27.09 -28.93 -22.61
N LEU A 271 -26.31 -28.00 -23.17
CA LEU A 271 -26.80 -26.68 -23.60
C LEU A 271 -27.46 -26.75 -24.99
N LYS A 272 -28.43 -25.87 -25.24
CA LYS A 272 -29.03 -25.70 -26.57
C LYS A 272 -27.96 -25.21 -27.57
N PRO A 273 -28.06 -25.56 -28.87
CA PRO A 273 -26.99 -25.37 -29.86
C PRO A 273 -26.34 -23.98 -29.87
N GLU A 274 -27.14 -22.93 -29.75
CA GLU A 274 -26.74 -21.52 -29.79
C GLU A 274 -25.90 -21.08 -28.58
N TYR A 275 -25.95 -21.80 -27.45
CA TYR A 275 -25.17 -21.50 -26.23
C TYR A 275 -23.96 -22.42 -26.05
N ARG A 276 -23.64 -23.31 -27.00
CA ARG A 276 -22.56 -24.30 -26.82
C ARG A 276 -21.16 -23.71 -26.96
N ALA A 277 -20.98 -22.74 -27.83
CA ALA A 277 -19.66 -22.21 -28.16
C ALA A 277 -19.16 -21.20 -27.13
N THR A 278 -17.86 -21.25 -26.82
CA THR A 278 -17.12 -20.22 -26.09
C THR A 278 -15.97 -19.70 -26.95
N ALA A 279 -15.51 -18.48 -26.68
CA ALA A 279 -14.29 -17.98 -27.29
C ALA A 279 -13.09 -18.81 -26.80
N SER A 280 -12.16 -19.14 -27.70
CA SER A 280 -10.94 -19.88 -27.36
C SER A 280 -10.15 -19.13 -26.29
N GLY A 281 -9.73 -19.83 -25.23
CA GLY A 281 -8.98 -19.26 -24.11
C GLY A 281 -9.80 -18.38 -23.16
N ALA A 282 -11.10 -18.19 -23.40
CA ALA A 282 -11.96 -17.45 -22.46
C ALA A 282 -12.12 -18.23 -21.14
N PRO A 283 -12.22 -17.55 -19.99
CA PRO A 283 -12.44 -18.21 -18.71
C PRO A 283 -13.68 -19.11 -18.74
N CYS A 284 -13.56 -20.33 -18.20
CA CYS A 284 -14.67 -21.28 -18.12
C CYS A 284 -15.59 -21.04 -16.91
N ILE A 285 -15.16 -20.21 -15.95
CA ILE A 285 -15.87 -19.85 -14.71
C ILE A 285 -15.66 -18.36 -14.52
N GLY A 286 -16.71 -17.56 -14.34
CA GLY A 286 -16.67 -16.12 -14.06
C GLY A 286 -17.55 -15.64 -12.92
N ALA A 287 -18.51 -16.45 -12.49
CA ALA A 287 -19.38 -16.17 -11.36
C ALA A 287 -19.38 -17.31 -10.34
N VAL A 288 -19.92 -17.03 -9.16
CA VAL A 288 -20.27 -18.02 -8.13
C VAL A 288 -21.59 -17.63 -7.50
N LEU A 289 -22.33 -18.64 -7.05
CA LEU A 289 -23.50 -18.44 -6.19
C LEU A 289 -23.19 -19.04 -4.81
N ARG A 290 -23.12 -18.16 -3.80
CA ARG A 290 -22.99 -18.56 -2.40
C ARG A 290 -24.36 -18.72 -1.77
N LEU A 291 -24.54 -19.80 -1.02
CA LEU A 291 -25.78 -20.18 -0.38
C LEU A 291 -25.50 -20.76 1.00
N SER A 292 -26.49 -20.64 1.88
CA SER A 292 -26.53 -21.34 3.17
C SER A 292 -27.28 -22.68 3.05
N SER A 293 -26.73 -23.73 3.65
CA SER A 293 -27.41 -25.01 3.87
C SER A 293 -28.34 -24.95 5.10
N SER A 294 -29.02 -26.05 5.40
CA SER A 294 -29.81 -26.16 6.64
C SER A 294 -28.96 -26.28 7.91
N VAL A 295 -27.64 -26.47 7.77
CA VAL A 295 -26.71 -26.74 8.87
C VAL A 295 -25.55 -25.74 8.95
N GLY A 296 -25.47 -24.79 8.03
CA GLY A 296 -24.43 -23.75 7.99
C GLY A 296 -24.91 -22.47 7.32
N SER A 297 -24.04 -21.46 7.27
CA SER A 297 -24.33 -20.15 6.68
C SER A 297 -23.23 -19.81 5.66
N GLY A 298 -23.63 -19.49 4.42
CA GLY A 298 -22.70 -19.25 3.32
C GLY A 298 -21.78 -20.46 3.02
N ASP A 299 -22.15 -21.64 3.49
CA ASP A 299 -21.36 -22.87 3.51
C ASP A 299 -21.53 -23.73 2.26
N VAL A 300 -22.20 -23.21 1.23
CA VAL A 300 -22.36 -23.84 -0.08
C VAL A 300 -21.93 -22.90 -1.18
N HIS A 301 -21.09 -23.41 -2.09
CA HIS A 301 -20.81 -22.76 -3.36
C HIS A 301 -21.41 -23.57 -4.51
N LEU A 302 -22.12 -22.89 -5.40
CA LEU A 302 -22.44 -23.40 -6.73
C LEU A 302 -21.54 -22.72 -7.76
N LEU A 303 -20.65 -23.50 -8.38
CA LEU A 303 -19.73 -23.00 -9.40
C LEU A 303 -20.25 -23.37 -10.80
N PRO A 304 -20.56 -22.36 -11.63
CA PRO A 304 -20.91 -22.56 -13.03
C PRO A 304 -19.62 -22.79 -13.82
N MET A 305 -19.64 -23.81 -14.68
CA MET A 305 -18.56 -24.08 -15.60
C MET A 305 -19.10 -24.23 -17.01
N HIS A 306 -18.57 -23.45 -17.95
CA HIS A 306 -18.87 -23.60 -19.38
C HIS A 306 -17.73 -24.33 -20.08
N GLY A 307 -18.06 -25.43 -20.75
CA GLY A 307 -17.12 -26.29 -21.45
C GLY A 307 -17.37 -27.77 -21.15
N SER A 308 -16.55 -28.63 -21.73
CA SER A 308 -16.60 -30.07 -21.49
C SER A 308 -15.26 -30.58 -20.96
N LEU A 309 -15.33 -31.50 -20.00
CA LEU A 309 -14.16 -32.22 -19.47
C LEU A 309 -13.89 -33.54 -20.22
N GLY A 310 -14.69 -33.88 -21.24
CA GLY A 310 -14.50 -35.10 -22.03
C GLY A 310 -15.38 -35.21 -23.29
N GLU A 311 -15.07 -36.15 -24.18
CA GLU A 311 -15.80 -36.35 -25.44
C GLU A 311 -16.81 -37.52 -25.40
N THR A 312 -16.84 -38.26 -24.29
CA THR A 312 -17.69 -39.44 -24.11
C THR A 312 -19.18 -39.06 -23.96
N PRO A 313 -20.10 -39.77 -24.63
CA PRO A 313 -21.53 -39.58 -24.43
C PRO A 313 -21.96 -39.88 -22.98
N PRO A 314 -23.01 -39.20 -22.47
CA PRO A 314 -23.71 -38.06 -23.05
C PRO A 314 -22.82 -36.81 -23.06
N ARG A 315 -22.81 -36.10 -24.20
CA ARG A 315 -22.04 -34.87 -24.33
C ARG A 315 -22.66 -33.77 -23.45
N HIS A 316 -21.85 -33.20 -22.57
CA HIS A 316 -22.16 -31.97 -21.85
C HIS A 316 -21.42 -30.79 -22.49
N HIS A 317 -21.91 -29.59 -22.23
CA HIS A 317 -21.33 -28.32 -22.70
C HIS A 317 -21.12 -27.34 -21.53
N GLY A 318 -21.55 -27.73 -20.33
CA GLY A 318 -21.27 -27.06 -19.07
C GLY A 318 -21.61 -27.96 -17.89
N LEU A 319 -21.35 -27.50 -16.68
CA LEU A 319 -21.74 -28.13 -15.43
C LEU A 319 -21.98 -27.09 -14.34
N ILE A 320 -22.71 -27.48 -13.30
CA ILE A 320 -22.73 -26.77 -12.01
C ILE A 320 -22.10 -27.71 -10.99
N MET A 321 -20.99 -27.27 -10.40
CA MET A 321 -20.34 -27.98 -9.30
C MET A 321 -20.90 -27.45 -7.98
N ALA A 322 -21.53 -28.32 -7.20
CA ALA A 322 -22.01 -28.02 -5.87
C ALA A 322 -20.97 -28.46 -4.85
N ALA A 323 -20.51 -27.55 -4.00
CA ALA A 323 -19.49 -27.83 -3.00
C ALA A 323 -19.90 -27.37 -1.61
N VAL A 324 -19.54 -28.18 -0.62
CA VAL A 324 -19.65 -27.83 0.80
C VAL A 324 -18.38 -27.10 1.21
N MET A 325 -18.53 -25.86 1.66
CA MET A 325 -17.43 -24.94 1.95
C MET A 325 -17.05 -24.91 3.43
N THR A 326 -17.96 -25.27 4.33
CA THR A 326 -17.67 -25.48 5.75
C THR A 326 -17.64 -26.98 6.03
N VAL A 327 -16.45 -27.54 6.25
CA VAL A 327 -16.22 -28.99 6.32
C VAL A 327 -15.88 -29.41 7.74
N THR A 328 -16.47 -30.51 8.20
CA THR A 328 -16.19 -31.10 9.53
C THR A 328 -15.59 -32.50 9.46
N SER A 329 -15.69 -33.18 8.32
CA SER A 329 -14.93 -34.40 8.10
C SER A 329 -13.43 -34.13 8.08
N THR A 330 -12.67 -35.12 8.55
CA THR A 330 -11.20 -35.06 8.53
C THR A 330 -10.65 -36.39 8.06
N GLY A 331 -9.67 -36.31 7.19
CA GLY A 331 -8.87 -37.41 6.69
C GLY A 331 -7.47 -37.44 7.30
N LYS A 332 -6.57 -38.13 6.60
CA LYS A 332 -5.16 -38.22 6.94
C LYS A 332 -4.27 -38.41 5.71
N VAL A 333 -3.00 -38.12 5.93
CA VAL A 333 -1.87 -38.40 5.04
C VAL A 333 -0.90 -39.29 5.78
N GLY A 334 -0.31 -40.27 5.09
CA GLY A 334 0.71 -41.14 5.66
C GLY A 334 1.75 -41.57 4.63
N LEU A 335 2.75 -42.32 5.08
CA LEU A 335 3.72 -42.96 4.20
C LEU A 335 3.25 -44.37 3.83
N ASN A 336 3.55 -44.81 2.61
CA ASN A 336 3.37 -46.20 2.22
C ASN A 336 4.49 -47.04 2.86
N PRO A 337 4.20 -48.03 3.73
CA PRO A 337 5.24 -48.84 4.35
C PRO A 337 6.08 -49.65 3.35
N ALA A 338 5.52 -49.97 2.18
CA ALA A 338 6.22 -50.69 1.12
C ALA A 338 7.11 -49.78 0.26
N ASP A 339 6.83 -48.48 0.24
CA ASP A 339 7.62 -47.46 -0.46
C ASP A 339 7.56 -46.12 0.29
N PRO A 340 8.34 -45.96 1.38
CA PRO A 340 8.27 -44.76 2.22
C PRO A 340 8.74 -43.48 1.52
N GLN A 341 9.55 -43.60 0.45
CA GLN A 341 10.08 -42.47 -0.34
C GLN A 341 9.17 -42.09 -1.53
N GLY A 342 8.21 -42.95 -1.85
CA GLY A 342 7.20 -42.73 -2.88
C GLY A 342 6.18 -41.64 -2.53
N PRO A 343 5.11 -41.53 -3.33
CA PRO A 343 4.00 -40.63 -3.06
C PRO A 343 3.33 -40.95 -1.71
N PRO A 344 2.85 -39.93 -0.98
CA PRO A 344 2.12 -40.16 0.26
C PRO A 344 0.78 -40.85 0.01
N VAL A 345 0.32 -41.64 0.99
CA VAL A 345 -1.00 -42.25 1.02
C VAL A 345 -2.00 -41.22 1.53
N ILE A 346 -3.03 -40.92 0.75
CA ILE A 346 -4.01 -39.88 1.05
C ILE A 346 -5.40 -40.50 1.23
N GLU A 347 -6.00 -40.26 2.39
CA GLU A 347 -7.35 -40.68 2.73
C GLU A 347 -8.14 -39.46 3.18
N GLU A 348 -9.00 -38.91 2.33
CA GLU A 348 -9.72 -37.66 2.62
C GLU A 348 -10.92 -37.87 3.55
N ASN A 349 -11.53 -39.06 3.50
CA ASN A 349 -12.63 -39.45 4.38
C ASN A 349 -13.79 -38.41 4.39
N MET A 350 -14.06 -37.84 3.22
CA MET A 350 -15.08 -36.83 3.01
C MET A 350 -16.46 -37.35 3.41
N LEU A 351 -17.36 -36.45 3.80
CA LEU A 351 -18.76 -36.79 4.12
C LEU A 351 -18.90 -37.85 5.24
N SER A 352 -17.88 -38.05 6.06
CA SER A 352 -17.91 -38.98 7.19
C SER A 352 -18.76 -38.45 8.36
N THR A 353 -19.00 -37.14 8.42
CA THR A 353 -19.88 -36.51 9.41
C THR A 353 -21.30 -36.32 8.87
N GLU A 354 -22.28 -36.24 9.78
CA GLU A 354 -23.68 -35.98 9.39
C GLU A 354 -23.87 -34.56 8.88
N HIS A 355 -23.08 -33.61 9.40
CA HIS A 355 -23.08 -32.22 8.96
C HIS A 355 -22.76 -32.12 7.47
N ASP A 356 -21.62 -32.68 7.05
CA ASP A 356 -21.16 -32.59 5.66
C ASP A 356 -22.12 -33.31 4.70
N ARG A 357 -22.70 -34.46 5.11
CA ARG A 357 -23.72 -35.17 4.32
C ARG A 357 -25.00 -34.34 4.15
N THR A 358 -25.43 -33.66 5.19
CA THR A 358 -26.61 -32.79 5.16
C THR A 358 -26.36 -31.59 4.25
N ALA A 359 -25.23 -30.91 4.42
CA ALA A 359 -24.84 -29.77 3.59
C ALA A 359 -24.72 -30.16 2.11
N MET A 360 -24.11 -31.31 1.78
CA MET A 360 -24.01 -31.83 0.41
C MET A 360 -25.39 -32.11 -0.21
N ARG A 361 -26.32 -32.64 0.57
CA ARG A 361 -27.70 -32.87 0.12
C ARG A 361 -28.42 -31.55 -0.17
N ASP A 362 -28.27 -30.56 0.70
CA ASP A 362 -28.85 -29.23 0.49
C ASP A 362 -28.24 -28.55 -0.72
N ALA A 363 -26.91 -28.64 -0.91
CA ALA A 363 -26.21 -28.09 -2.06
C ALA A 363 -26.77 -28.61 -3.38
N LEU A 364 -27.03 -29.92 -3.49
CA LEU A 364 -27.66 -30.51 -4.67
C LEU A 364 -29.13 -30.09 -4.84
N ALA A 365 -29.86 -29.89 -3.74
CA ALA A 365 -31.20 -29.33 -3.78
C ALA A 365 -31.20 -27.86 -4.23
N HIS A 366 -30.16 -27.08 -3.91
CA HIS A 366 -29.96 -25.74 -4.46
C HIS A 366 -29.72 -25.79 -5.97
N VAL A 367 -28.91 -26.73 -6.47
CA VAL A 367 -28.73 -26.92 -7.92
C VAL A 367 -30.05 -27.21 -8.61
N GLU A 368 -30.88 -28.09 -8.04
CA GLU A 368 -32.21 -28.40 -8.59
C GLU A 368 -33.11 -27.16 -8.65
N ARG A 369 -33.11 -26.31 -7.60
CA ARG A 369 -33.87 -25.05 -7.59
C ARG A 369 -33.38 -24.06 -8.64
N VAL A 370 -32.07 -23.90 -8.77
CA VAL A 370 -31.44 -23.02 -9.75
C VAL A 370 -31.79 -23.46 -11.17
N LEU A 371 -31.68 -24.75 -11.47
CA LEU A 371 -31.99 -25.30 -12.79
C LEU A 371 -33.49 -25.25 -13.15
N ALA A 372 -34.38 -25.09 -12.17
CA ALA A 372 -35.81 -24.91 -12.39
C ALA A 372 -36.21 -23.47 -12.74
N THR A 373 -35.28 -22.51 -12.70
CA THR A 373 -35.54 -21.11 -13.04
C THR A 373 -35.57 -20.86 -14.56
N GLU A 374 -36.24 -19.79 -14.98
CA GLU A 374 -36.32 -19.39 -16.39
C GLU A 374 -34.94 -19.16 -17.05
N PRO A 375 -33.95 -18.50 -16.40
CA PRO A 375 -32.62 -18.33 -16.98
C PRO A 375 -31.94 -19.65 -17.40
N PHE A 376 -32.07 -20.72 -16.61
CA PHE A 376 -31.52 -22.03 -17.00
C PHE A 376 -32.40 -22.76 -18.01
N ALA A 377 -33.73 -22.62 -17.93
CA ALA A 377 -34.63 -23.19 -18.94
C ALA A 377 -34.39 -22.58 -20.35
N GLU A 378 -33.89 -21.35 -20.41
CA GLU A 378 -33.50 -20.69 -21.66
C GLU A 378 -32.29 -21.37 -22.32
N ILE A 379 -31.29 -21.79 -21.56
CA ILE A 379 -30.02 -22.27 -22.13
C ILE A 379 -29.81 -23.79 -22.08
N VAL A 380 -30.48 -24.50 -21.16
CA VAL A 380 -30.29 -25.94 -20.92
C VAL A 380 -31.34 -26.75 -21.67
N GLU A 381 -30.88 -27.77 -22.41
CA GLU A 381 -31.72 -28.80 -23.03
C GLU A 381 -31.96 -29.97 -22.06
N ARG A 382 -30.92 -30.40 -21.33
CA ARG A 382 -31.01 -31.50 -20.35
C ARG A 382 -29.93 -31.35 -19.27
N ALA A 383 -30.29 -31.63 -18.02
CA ALA A 383 -29.36 -31.78 -16.90
C ALA A 383 -29.29 -33.24 -16.44
N PHE A 384 -28.10 -33.72 -16.10
CA PHE A 384 -27.85 -35.12 -15.70
C PHE A 384 -26.65 -35.25 -14.76
N VAL A 385 -26.52 -36.38 -14.08
CA VAL A 385 -25.59 -36.55 -12.93
C VAL A 385 -24.48 -37.58 -13.15
N ASP A 386 -24.50 -38.30 -14.27
CA ASP A 386 -23.53 -39.36 -14.58
C ASP A 386 -23.38 -39.60 -16.09
N ALA A 387 -22.45 -40.48 -16.45
CA ALA A 387 -22.16 -40.87 -17.83
C ALA A 387 -23.28 -41.70 -18.50
N ASP A 388 -24.31 -42.12 -17.76
CA ASP A 388 -25.50 -42.77 -18.34
C ASP A 388 -26.59 -41.74 -18.70
N GLY A 389 -26.36 -40.46 -18.36
CA GLY A 389 -27.31 -39.39 -18.56
C GLY A 389 -28.47 -39.45 -17.56
N THR A 390 -28.29 -40.06 -16.39
CA THR A 390 -29.34 -40.14 -15.38
C THR A 390 -29.86 -38.74 -15.03
N PRO A 391 -31.19 -38.51 -15.09
CA PRO A 391 -31.76 -37.19 -14.81
C PRO A 391 -31.54 -36.78 -13.36
N LEU A 392 -31.37 -35.48 -13.12
CA LEU A 392 -31.17 -34.92 -11.77
C LEU A 392 -32.25 -35.35 -10.76
N SER A 393 -33.50 -35.52 -11.21
CA SER A 393 -34.62 -35.95 -10.38
C SER A 393 -34.45 -37.34 -9.76
N ALA A 394 -33.54 -38.19 -10.28
CA ALA A 394 -33.23 -39.48 -9.68
C ALA A 394 -32.57 -39.34 -8.29
N LEU A 395 -31.92 -38.21 -8.01
CA LEU A 395 -31.33 -37.92 -6.69
C LEU A 395 -32.37 -37.78 -5.57
N ARG A 396 -33.67 -37.67 -5.90
CA ARG A 396 -34.76 -37.66 -4.92
C ARG A 396 -35.00 -39.03 -4.29
N ASP A 397 -34.54 -40.12 -4.92
CA ASP A 397 -34.55 -41.46 -4.32
C ASP A 397 -33.33 -41.63 -3.42
N ASP A 398 -33.56 -41.82 -2.12
CA ASP A 398 -32.49 -41.90 -1.11
C ASP A 398 -31.50 -43.04 -1.37
N ALA A 399 -31.99 -44.19 -1.85
CA ALA A 399 -31.14 -45.33 -2.11
C ALA A 399 -30.24 -45.08 -3.33
N PHE A 400 -30.77 -44.47 -4.38
CA PHE A 400 -30.01 -44.02 -5.54
C PHE A 400 -28.99 -42.94 -5.16
N TYR A 401 -29.43 -41.89 -4.46
CA TYR A 401 -28.56 -40.79 -4.00
C TYR A 401 -27.33 -41.30 -3.28
N ARG A 402 -27.49 -42.21 -2.30
CA ARG A 402 -26.37 -42.75 -1.53
C ARG A 402 -25.39 -43.54 -2.41
N ARG A 403 -25.90 -44.37 -3.32
CA ARG A 403 -25.05 -45.14 -4.24
C ARG A 403 -24.30 -44.23 -5.22
N TRP A 404 -24.99 -43.26 -5.80
CA TRP A 404 -24.41 -42.30 -6.72
C TRP A 404 -23.36 -41.43 -6.03
N LEU A 405 -23.65 -40.88 -4.86
CA LEU A 405 -22.72 -40.02 -4.14
C LEU A 405 -21.42 -40.76 -3.77
N ALA A 406 -21.52 -42.05 -3.45
CA ALA A 406 -20.36 -42.90 -3.16
C ALA A 406 -19.34 -42.98 -4.32
N THR A 407 -19.82 -42.85 -5.56
CA THR A 407 -18.99 -42.89 -6.76
C THR A 407 -18.72 -41.52 -7.36
N SER A 408 -19.57 -40.54 -7.08
CA SER A 408 -19.57 -39.24 -7.80
C SER A 408 -19.00 -38.08 -6.99
N VAL A 409 -18.85 -38.21 -5.67
CA VAL A 409 -18.18 -37.17 -4.88
C VAL A 409 -16.72 -37.02 -5.34
N GLY A 410 -16.32 -35.78 -5.55
CA GLY A 410 -14.97 -35.36 -5.87
C GLY A 410 -14.46 -34.35 -4.84
N ASP A 411 -13.20 -34.01 -5.00
CA ASP A 411 -12.48 -32.98 -4.27
C ASP A 411 -12.49 -31.66 -5.04
N TYR A 412 -12.32 -30.57 -4.31
CA TYR A 412 -12.18 -29.22 -4.88
C TYR A 412 -10.70 -28.86 -5.12
N PHE A 413 -9.77 -29.76 -4.79
CA PHE A 413 -8.32 -29.56 -4.86
C PHE A 413 -7.78 -28.52 -3.86
N HIS A 414 -8.44 -28.38 -2.72
CA HIS A 414 -8.18 -27.39 -1.68
C HIS A 414 -7.69 -27.98 -0.35
N ALA A 415 -7.06 -29.16 -0.38
CA ALA A 415 -6.51 -29.83 0.79
C ALA A 415 -5.69 -28.92 1.75
N VAL A 416 -5.95 -29.02 3.05
CA VAL A 416 -5.21 -28.38 4.17
C VAL A 416 -5.06 -29.31 5.40
N GLY A 417 -4.39 -28.84 6.46
CA GLY A 417 -4.56 -29.37 7.83
C GLY A 417 -3.60 -30.46 8.32
N THR A 418 -2.75 -30.98 7.45
CA THR A 418 -1.91 -32.16 7.71
C THR A 418 -0.66 -31.89 8.55
N ALA A 419 -0.32 -30.62 8.77
CA ALA A 419 0.73 -30.16 9.70
C ALA A 419 0.20 -28.96 10.51
N ARG A 420 -1.04 -29.08 10.96
CA ARG A 420 -1.85 -28.02 11.59
C ARG A 420 -1.11 -27.21 12.66
N MET A 421 -1.34 -25.90 12.65
CA MET A 421 -0.96 -25.00 13.74
C MET A 421 -1.89 -25.10 14.96
N GLY A 422 -1.35 -24.89 16.16
CA GLY A 422 -2.15 -24.83 17.38
C GLY A 422 -1.42 -24.14 18.52
N SER A 423 -2.14 -23.92 19.62
CA SER A 423 -1.55 -23.35 20.84
C SER A 423 -0.45 -24.27 21.42
N ALA A 424 0.44 -23.71 22.26
CA ALA A 424 1.56 -24.44 22.85
C ALA A 424 1.16 -25.69 23.67
N GLY A 425 -0.09 -25.76 24.14
CA GLY A 425 -0.62 -26.91 24.88
C GLY A 425 -1.37 -27.95 24.02
N ASP A 426 -1.44 -27.75 22.70
CA ASP A 426 -2.07 -28.71 21.79
C ASP A 426 -1.07 -29.77 21.32
N ASP A 427 -1.15 -30.97 21.89
CA ASP A 427 -0.31 -32.12 21.53
C ASP A 427 -0.52 -32.59 20.08
N ARG A 428 -1.63 -32.18 19.43
CA ARG A 428 -1.92 -32.47 18.02
C ARG A 428 -1.56 -31.33 17.07
N ALA A 429 -1.09 -30.19 17.57
CA ALA A 429 -0.44 -29.24 16.68
C ALA A 429 0.79 -29.92 16.05
N VAL A 430 1.28 -29.40 14.94
CA VAL A 430 2.61 -29.72 14.38
C VAL A 430 3.50 -28.48 14.45
N VAL A 431 2.92 -27.31 14.20
CA VAL A 431 3.58 -26.02 14.32
C VAL A 431 2.88 -25.10 15.33
N ASP A 432 3.60 -24.10 15.81
CA ASP A 432 3.01 -23.01 16.61
C ASP A 432 2.24 -22.03 15.71
N GLU A 433 1.64 -21.00 16.32
CA GLU A 433 0.87 -19.98 15.58
C GLU A 433 1.71 -19.18 14.57
N ARG A 434 3.04 -19.21 14.66
CA ARG A 434 3.97 -18.56 13.73
C ARG A 434 4.54 -19.54 12.69
N GLY A 435 4.17 -20.82 12.75
CA GLY A 435 4.64 -21.82 11.80
C GLY A 435 5.96 -22.51 12.19
N ARG A 436 6.48 -22.31 13.41
CA ARG A 436 7.68 -23.02 13.88
C ARG A 436 7.32 -24.45 14.27
N VAL A 437 8.13 -25.43 13.86
CA VAL A 437 7.85 -26.84 14.17
C VAL A 437 8.13 -27.11 15.64
N HIS A 438 7.15 -27.63 16.37
CA HIS A 438 7.39 -27.96 17.77
C HIS A 438 8.36 -29.13 17.89
N GLY A 439 9.29 -29.04 18.84
CA GLY A 439 10.29 -30.08 19.08
C GLY A 439 11.47 -30.05 18.11
N LEU A 440 11.47 -29.14 17.13
CA LEU A 440 12.60 -28.87 16.26
C LEU A 440 12.93 -27.38 16.28
N ARG A 441 14.22 -27.06 16.15
CA ARG A 441 14.74 -25.70 15.98
C ARG A 441 15.20 -25.50 14.53
N ASN A 442 15.23 -24.24 14.09
CA ASN A 442 15.69 -23.81 12.77
C ASN A 442 14.86 -24.36 11.60
N VAL A 443 13.56 -24.56 11.85
CA VAL A 443 12.63 -25.00 10.82
C VAL A 443 11.24 -24.39 10.99
N TRP A 444 10.70 -23.99 9.85
CA TRP A 444 9.37 -23.39 9.72
C TRP A 444 8.55 -24.17 8.70
N VAL A 445 7.24 -24.15 8.84
CA VAL A 445 6.28 -24.59 7.82
C VAL A 445 5.41 -23.42 7.45
N ILE A 446 5.42 -23.06 6.17
CA ILE A 446 4.66 -21.93 5.62
C ILE A 446 3.96 -22.43 4.35
N ASP A 447 2.86 -23.16 4.52
CA ASP A 447 1.98 -23.56 3.42
C ASP A 447 0.58 -23.96 3.96
N ALA A 448 -0.28 -24.48 3.09
CA ALA A 448 -1.66 -24.84 3.45
C ALA A 448 -1.76 -25.99 4.46
N SER A 449 -0.71 -26.80 4.67
CA SER A 449 -0.72 -27.89 5.65
C SER A 449 -0.95 -27.40 7.08
N ILE A 450 -0.60 -26.15 7.39
CA ILE A 450 -0.70 -25.61 8.75
C ILE A 450 -2.09 -25.05 9.07
N MET A 451 -2.94 -24.82 8.07
CA MET A 451 -4.28 -24.27 8.33
C MET A 451 -5.12 -25.30 9.10
N PRO A 452 -5.68 -24.96 10.26
CA PRO A 452 -6.33 -25.94 11.13
C PRO A 452 -7.67 -26.45 10.59
N GLU A 453 -8.34 -25.64 9.79
CA GLU A 453 -9.53 -25.99 9.02
C GLU A 453 -9.43 -25.34 7.64
N VAL A 454 -10.12 -25.88 6.65
CA VAL A 454 -10.18 -25.26 5.32
C VAL A 454 -11.05 -24.00 5.38
N PRO A 455 -10.57 -22.82 4.92
CA PRO A 455 -11.42 -21.65 4.76
C PRO A 455 -12.53 -21.93 3.73
N SER A 456 -13.69 -21.29 3.91
CA SER A 456 -14.85 -21.37 3.01
C SER A 456 -14.62 -20.61 1.70
N ALA A 457 -13.54 -20.94 0.99
CA ALA A 457 -13.05 -20.33 -0.23
C ALA A 457 -12.06 -21.27 -0.94
N ASN A 458 -11.55 -20.81 -2.09
CA ASN A 458 -10.36 -21.42 -2.66
C ASN A 458 -9.10 -21.07 -1.87
N THR A 459 -8.18 -22.02 -1.72
CA THR A 459 -7.08 -21.90 -0.75
C THR A 459 -5.90 -21.07 -1.26
N HIS A 460 -5.86 -20.70 -2.54
CA HIS A 460 -4.73 -19.96 -3.11
C HIS A 460 -4.50 -18.61 -2.40
N LEU A 461 -5.53 -17.76 -2.29
CA LEU A 461 -5.38 -16.45 -1.66
C LEU A 461 -5.12 -16.55 -0.14
N PRO A 462 -5.81 -17.42 0.63
CA PRO A 462 -5.45 -17.70 2.02
C PRO A 462 -4.00 -18.16 2.21
N VAL A 463 -3.46 -18.98 1.31
CA VAL A 463 -2.06 -19.43 1.37
C VAL A 463 -1.09 -18.29 1.08
N VAL A 464 -1.39 -17.42 0.10
CA VAL A 464 -0.57 -16.23 -0.18
C VAL A 464 -0.59 -15.27 1.02
N MET A 465 -1.75 -15.06 1.64
CA MET A 465 -1.89 -14.26 2.88
C MET A 465 -1.03 -14.81 4.01
N LEU A 466 -1.11 -16.12 4.25
CA LEU A 466 -0.32 -16.81 5.26
C LEU A 466 1.17 -16.67 4.99
N ALA A 467 1.61 -16.86 3.74
CA ALA A 467 3.01 -16.75 3.35
C ALA A 467 3.56 -15.33 3.50
N GLU A 468 2.81 -14.31 3.06
CA GLU A 468 3.16 -12.90 3.24
C GLU A 468 3.39 -12.55 4.71
N ARG A 469 2.49 -13.01 5.57
CA ARG A 469 2.55 -12.73 7.00
C ARG A 469 3.71 -13.44 7.69
N LEU A 470 3.84 -14.75 7.52
CA LEU A 470 4.89 -15.51 8.19
C LEU A 470 6.29 -15.20 7.65
N SER A 471 6.42 -14.77 6.38
CA SER A 471 7.70 -14.30 5.85
C SER A 471 8.17 -12.99 6.50
N ALA A 472 7.23 -12.10 6.87
CA ALA A 472 7.54 -10.89 7.62
C ALA A 472 8.03 -11.22 9.04
N ASP A 473 7.37 -12.17 9.70
CA ASP A 473 7.75 -12.67 11.03
C ASP A 473 9.14 -13.33 11.01
N LEU A 474 9.39 -14.22 10.05
CA LEU A 474 10.69 -14.88 9.89
C LEU A 474 11.80 -13.87 9.57
N SER A 475 11.55 -12.91 8.66
CA SER A 475 12.52 -11.86 8.35
C SER A 475 12.91 -11.03 9.58
N ALA A 476 11.94 -10.76 10.46
CA ALA A 476 12.18 -10.04 11.71
C ALA A 476 13.05 -10.86 12.68
N ASP A 477 12.77 -12.16 12.82
CA ASP A 477 13.55 -13.05 13.70
C ASP A 477 15.00 -13.20 13.21
N LEU A 478 15.22 -13.44 11.91
CA LEU A 478 16.57 -13.55 11.32
C LEU A 478 17.39 -12.26 11.49
N SER A 479 16.71 -11.11 11.44
CA SER A 479 17.33 -9.80 11.67
C SER A 479 17.68 -9.55 13.14
N ALA A 480 17.04 -10.26 14.07
CA ALA A 480 17.35 -10.24 15.49
C ALA A 480 18.53 -11.17 15.82
N ASP A 481 18.55 -12.40 15.26
CA ASP A 481 19.62 -13.38 15.49
C ASP A 481 20.98 -12.95 14.90
N LEU A 482 20.99 -12.17 13.82
CA LEU A 482 22.20 -11.52 13.29
C LEU A 482 22.84 -10.51 14.27
N ARG A 483 22.13 -10.10 15.32
CA ARG A 483 22.66 -9.24 16.39
C ARG A 483 23.41 -10.04 17.47
N ASP A 484 23.28 -11.38 17.49
CA ASP A 484 23.79 -12.28 18.55
C ASP A 484 25.03 -13.14 18.13
N ASP A 485 25.75 -12.79 17.05
CA ASP A 485 26.99 -13.48 16.63
C ASP A 485 28.12 -13.41 17.71
N PRO A 486 28.60 -14.57 18.25
CA PRO A 486 29.70 -14.62 19.22
C PRO A 486 31.05 -14.15 18.67
N ALA A 487 31.24 -14.10 17.35
CA ALA A 487 32.46 -13.62 16.71
C ALA A 487 32.51 -12.09 16.58
N ALA A 488 31.39 -11.40 16.77
CA ALA A 488 31.31 -9.93 16.77
C ALA A 488 31.50 -9.31 18.17
N HIS A 489 31.72 -10.13 19.22
CA HIS A 489 31.98 -9.66 20.57
C HIS A 489 33.39 -9.04 20.75
N ARG A 490 33.56 -7.80 20.24
CA ARG A 490 34.03 -6.72 21.09
C ARG A 490 32.84 -5.81 21.34
N PRO A 491 32.47 -5.58 22.61
CA PRO A 491 31.11 -5.25 22.98
C PRO A 491 30.73 -3.84 22.51
N ALA A 492 29.66 -3.75 21.72
CA ALA A 492 28.65 -2.73 21.98
C ALA A 492 27.55 -3.41 22.82
N THR A 493 27.48 -3.00 24.07
CA THR A 493 26.55 -3.46 25.10
C THR A 493 25.07 -3.37 24.68
N PRO A 494 24.17 -4.17 25.32
CA PRO A 494 22.77 -4.35 24.94
C PRO A 494 21.99 -3.03 24.92
N ASP A 495 20.87 -3.03 24.20
CA ASP A 495 19.81 -2.01 24.28
C ASP A 495 19.66 -1.58 25.73
N LYS A 496 20.30 -0.45 26.04
CA LYS A 496 19.95 0.30 27.22
C LYS A 496 18.58 0.87 26.92
N GLU A 497 17.64 0.63 27.83
CA GLU A 497 16.62 1.62 28.18
C GLU A 497 17.18 3.03 27.94
N PRO A 498 16.42 3.98 27.38
CA PRO A 498 16.94 5.26 26.88
C PRO A 498 17.95 5.82 27.87
N ASN A 499 19.23 5.96 27.45
CA ASN A 499 20.36 6.19 28.35
C ASN A 499 20.08 7.44 29.19
N MET A 500 19.60 7.23 30.41
CA MET A 500 19.27 8.27 31.34
C MET A 500 20.58 8.82 31.93
N THR A 501 20.77 10.13 31.87
CA THR A 501 21.83 10.81 32.64
C THR A 501 21.64 10.51 34.14
N ALA A 502 22.65 10.75 34.99
CA ALA A 502 22.55 10.56 36.44
C ALA A 502 21.42 11.39 37.13
N SER A 503 20.67 12.18 36.34
CA SER A 503 19.47 12.92 36.70
C SER A 503 18.18 12.47 36.00
N GLY A 504 18.18 11.55 35.01
CA GLY A 504 16.96 10.95 34.44
C GLY A 504 16.47 11.38 33.04
N GLU A 505 17.33 11.73 32.06
CA GLU A 505 16.90 12.22 30.71
C GLU A 505 17.42 11.37 29.51
N PRO A 506 16.68 11.22 28.39
CA PRO A 506 16.98 10.31 27.27
C PRO A 506 18.22 10.68 26.39
N ALA A 507 18.79 9.68 25.71
CA ALA A 507 20.07 9.75 24.98
C ALA A 507 20.02 10.47 23.62
N ARG A 508 21.05 11.28 23.32
CA ARG A 508 21.23 12.01 22.06
C ARG A 508 21.75 11.11 20.89
N PRO A 509 21.44 11.37 19.61
CA PRO A 509 21.86 10.66 18.41
C PRO A 509 23.26 11.15 18.05
N ALA A 510 24.03 10.26 17.45
CA ALA A 510 25.41 10.54 17.13
C ALA A 510 25.50 11.63 16.06
N THR A 511 25.98 12.82 16.43
CA THR A 511 26.53 13.79 15.48
C THR A 511 27.92 13.32 15.07
N GLY A 512 27.98 12.25 14.28
CA GLY A 512 29.23 11.70 13.76
C GLY A 512 29.78 12.55 12.63
N ASP A 513 30.75 13.41 12.93
CA ASP A 513 31.76 13.80 11.95
C ASP A 513 32.81 12.69 11.88
N SER A 514 33.31 12.43 10.67
CA SER A 514 34.48 11.58 10.33
C SER A 514 34.27 10.08 10.05
N THR A 515 34.10 9.75 8.76
CA THR A 515 34.96 8.77 8.04
C THR A 515 35.00 9.18 6.57
N GLU A 516 36.20 9.38 6.00
CA GLU A 516 36.36 9.52 4.55
C GLU A 516 35.69 8.32 3.86
N GLY A 517 34.67 8.60 3.04
CA GLY A 517 33.88 7.58 2.32
C GLY A 517 32.39 7.50 2.70
N SER A 518 31.87 8.42 3.52
CA SER A 518 30.43 8.47 3.85
C SER A 518 29.55 8.71 2.60
N THR A 519 28.28 8.25 2.62
CA THR A 519 27.30 8.54 1.56
C THR A 519 27.14 10.05 1.33
N TRP A 520 27.25 10.85 2.39
CA TRP A 520 27.26 12.31 2.32
C TRP A 520 28.46 12.86 1.53
N ASP A 521 29.67 12.33 1.74
CA ASP A 521 30.85 12.74 0.96
C ASP A 521 30.70 12.37 -0.52
N ARG A 522 30.12 11.20 -0.80
CA ARG A 522 29.77 10.80 -2.17
C ARG A 522 28.79 11.78 -2.79
N ALA A 523 27.70 12.12 -2.11
CA ALA A 523 26.73 13.11 -2.58
C ALA A 523 27.41 14.46 -2.87
N ARG A 524 28.29 14.93 -1.97
CA ARG A 524 29.05 16.19 -2.16
C ARG A 524 30.03 16.17 -3.32
N SER A 525 30.54 15.00 -3.71
CA SER A 525 31.47 14.87 -4.83
C SER A 525 30.79 15.01 -6.20
N VAL A 526 29.49 14.75 -6.29
CA VAL A 526 28.73 14.76 -7.56
C VAL A 526 27.58 15.76 -7.60
N VAL A 527 27.10 16.24 -6.44
CA VAL A 527 26.05 17.27 -6.32
C VAL A 527 26.65 18.51 -5.64
N PRO A 528 26.44 19.74 -6.15
CA PRO A 528 26.93 20.95 -5.51
C PRO A 528 26.51 21.03 -4.04
N ARG A 529 27.48 21.10 -3.12
CA ARG A 529 27.27 21.09 -1.65
C ARG A 529 26.50 19.85 -1.13
N GLY A 530 26.40 18.78 -1.92
CA GLY A 530 25.73 17.53 -1.58
C GLY A 530 24.23 17.48 -1.84
N VAL A 531 23.60 18.60 -2.23
CA VAL A 531 22.13 18.71 -2.34
C VAL A 531 21.71 19.69 -3.44
N SER A 532 20.56 19.42 -4.08
CA SER A 532 20.02 20.29 -5.14
C SER A 532 19.17 21.47 -4.64
N SER A 533 19.09 21.69 -3.32
CA SER A 533 18.36 22.82 -2.74
C SER A 533 19.07 23.35 -1.49
N GLY A 534 19.25 24.66 -1.41
CA GLY A 534 20.04 25.33 -0.37
C GLY A 534 19.56 25.06 1.05
N HIS A 535 18.26 24.87 1.26
CA HIS A 535 17.66 24.62 2.58
C HIS A 535 18.06 23.26 3.17
N ARG A 536 18.53 22.33 2.32
CA ARG A 536 19.03 21.02 2.74
C ARG A 536 20.53 21.03 3.05
N VAL A 537 21.23 22.13 2.82
CA VAL A 537 22.67 22.18 3.11
C VAL A 537 22.88 22.12 4.62
N GLY A 538 23.79 21.24 5.05
CA GLY A 538 24.14 21.05 6.46
C GLY A 538 23.41 19.87 7.14
N TRP A 539 22.38 19.32 6.49
CA TRP A 539 21.76 18.07 6.89
C TRP A 539 22.62 16.91 6.41
N LYS A 540 23.24 16.17 7.34
CA LYS A 540 24.12 15.04 7.02
C LYS A 540 23.36 13.71 6.92
N GLN A 541 22.11 13.67 7.42
CA GLN A 541 21.23 12.50 7.34
C GLN A 541 20.86 12.22 5.88
N VAL A 542 21.06 10.97 5.44
CA VAL A 542 20.58 10.50 4.14
C VAL A 542 19.28 9.74 4.37
N PHE A 543 18.15 10.40 4.07
CA PHE A 543 16.83 9.80 4.24
C PHE A 543 16.53 8.77 3.14
N VAL A 544 16.12 7.56 3.53
CA VAL A 544 15.82 6.44 2.63
C VAL A 544 14.37 5.97 2.68
N ARG A 545 13.60 6.41 3.69
CA ARG A 545 12.19 6.05 3.85
C ARG A 545 11.40 7.17 4.50
N ALA A 546 10.13 7.29 4.11
CA ALA A 546 9.15 8.21 4.66
C ALA A 546 7.77 7.52 4.75
N SER A 547 7.03 7.73 5.83
CA SER A 547 5.71 7.14 6.06
C SER A 547 5.00 7.80 7.24
N GLY A 548 3.75 8.21 7.04
CA GLY A 548 2.96 8.90 8.06
C GLY A 548 3.63 10.21 8.51
N ALA A 549 3.89 10.36 9.81
CA ALA A 549 4.54 11.53 10.39
C ALA A 549 6.08 11.43 10.47
N TYR A 550 6.69 10.41 9.86
CA TYR A 550 8.09 10.07 10.13
C TYR A 550 8.97 9.94 8.89
N LEU A 551 10.26 10.19 9.10
CA LEU A 551 11.35 9.91 8.17
C LEU A 551 12.36 8.93 8.80
N TRP A 552 13.03 8.15 7.98
CA TRP A 552 14.13 7.27 8.40
C TRP A 552 15.36 7.52 7.54
N ASP A 553 16.52 7.65 8.19
CA ASP A 553 17.81 7.72 7.52
C ASP A 553 18.42 6.34 7.24
N GLU A 554 19.49 6.31 6.43
CA GLU A 554 20.20 5.08 6.05
C GLU A 554 20.85 4.36 7.24
N ASP A 555 21.05 5.07 8.36
CA ASP A 555 21.56 4.52 9.62
C ASP A 555 20.45 3.91 10.49
N GLY A 556 19.19 3.98 10.04
CA GLY A 556 18.03 3.43 10.73
C GLY A 556 17.42 4.36 11.79
N ASN A 557 17.90 5.60 11.94
CA ASN A 557 17.31 6.56 12.87
C ASN A 557 15.95 7.02 12.35
N ARG A 558 14.94 7.01 13.22
CA ARG A 558 13.60 7.54 12.93
C ARG A 558 13.45 8.95 13.47
N TYR A 559 12.88 9.83 12.66
CA TYR A 559 12.60 11.21 13.03
C TYR A 559 11.12 11.55 12.87
N THR A 560 10.53 12.24 13.86
CA THR A 560 9.24 12.92 13.70
C THR A 560 9.46 14.16 12.83
N ASP A 561 8.77 14.24 11.69
CA ASP A 561 9.00 15.27 10.69
C ASP A 561 8.03 16.45 10.81
N TYR A 562 8.58 17.59 11.25
CA TYR A 562 7.86 18.88 11.26
C TYR A 562 8.32 19.85 10.16
N LEU A 563 9.25 19.43 9.30
CA LEU A 563 9.53 20.11 8.04
C LEU A 563 8.41 19.83 7.05
N ASN A 564 7.99 18.56 6.91
CA ASN A 564 6.99 18.09 5.96
C ASN A 564 7.30 18.56 4.54
N ALA A 565 8.57 18.34 4.12
CA ALA A 565 9.15 18.85 2.88
C ALA A 565 8.96 20.36 2.65
N TRP A 566 8.92 21.14 3.74
CA TRP A 566 8.67 22.60 3.75
C TRP A 566 7.24 23.00 3.35
N GLY A 567 6.25 22.11 3.53
CA GLY A 567 4.82 22.40 3.29
C GLY A 567 3.99 21.34 2.55
N PRO A 568 4.50 20.63 1.53
CA PRO A 568 3.68 19.77 0.67
C PRO A 568 2.97 18.61 1.37
N ILE A 569 3.56 18.05 2.42
CA ILE A 569 3.04 16.85 3.07
C ILE A 569 1.98 17.26 4.10
N VAL A 570 0.70 17.19 3.71
CA VAL A 570 -0.45 17.65 4.51
C VAL A 570 -1.25 16.50 5.11
N LEU A 571 -1.39 15.38 4.38
CA LEU A 571 -2.06 14.18 4.88
C LEU A 571 -1.09 13.26 5.64
N GLY A 572 0.20 13.31 5.28
CA GLY A 572 1.25 12.41 5.79
C GLY A 572 2.05 11.83 4.63
N HIS A 573 3.26 11.38 4.95
CA HIS A 573 4.17 10.77 3.97
C HIS A 573 3.59 9.46 3.45
N GLY A 574 3.52 9.31 2.12
CA GLY A 574 3.05 8.09 1.47
C GLY A 574 1.60 7.74 1.79
N ASP A 575 0.70 8.73 1.84
CA ASP A 575 -0.74 8.47 1.99
C ASP A 575 -1.20 7.50 0.90
N ARG A 576 -1.68 6.33 1.34
CA ARG A 576 -2.03 5.21 0.46
C ARG A 576 -3.07 5.59 -0.58
N ARG A 577 -4.08 6.39 -0.19
CA ARG A 577 -5.20 6.76 -1.06
C ARG A 577 -4.73 7.65 -2.21
N VAL A 578 -3.84 8.60 -1.91
CA VAL A 578 -3.22 9.46 -2.93
C VAL A 578 -2.33 8.63 -3.86
N ASN A 579 -1.49 7.76 -3.31
CA ASN A 579 -0.58 6.92 -4.10
C ASN A 579 -1.35 5.93 -5.01
N GLU A 580 -2.47 5.37 -4.55
CA GLU A 580 -3.33 4.50 -5.37
C GLU A 580 -3.95 5.27 -6.55
N ALA A 581 -4.40 6.51 -6.35
CA ALA A 581 -4.90 7.36 -7.43
C ALA A 581 -3.81 7.67 -8.47
N VAL A 582 -2.58 7.92 -8.02
CA VAL A 582 -1.43 8.11 -8.91
C VAL A 582 -1.09 6.83 -9.67
N LEU A 583 -1.06 5.69 -8.99
CA LEU A 583 -0.79 4.39 -9.62
C LEU A 583 -1.82 4.06 -10.71
N ALA A 584 -3.10 4.37 -10.47
CA ALA A 584 -4.15 4.25 -11.48
C ALA A 584 -3.89 5.15 -12.70
N ALA A 585 -3.43 6.39 -12.49
CA ALA A 585 -3.05 7.29 -13.57
C ALA A 585 -1.85 6.77 -14.37
N VAL A 586 -0.81 6.26 -13.69
CA VAL A 586 0.37 5.60 -14.32
C VAL A 586 -0.05 4.48 -15.27
N ASN A 587 -1.07 3.71 -14.92
CA ASN A 587 -1.53 2.59 -15.74
C ASN A 587 -2.44 3.00 -16.91
N THR A 588 -2.89 4.25 -16.99
CA THR A 588 -3.95 4.67 -17.93
C THR A 588 -3.59 5.86 -18.81
N CYS A 589 -2.83 6.83 -18.31
CA CYS A 589 -2.50 8.06 -19.02
C CYS A 589 -1.11 8.54 -18.60
N ASP A 590 -0.12 8.38 -19.49
CA ASP A 590 1.20 8.99 -19.34
C ASP A 590 1.17 10.45 -19.84
N LEU A 591 2.28 11.18 -19.70
CA LEU A 591 2.43 12.55 -20.16
C LEU A 591 2.17 12.65 -21.67
N THR A 592 1.00 13.16 -22.04
CA THR A 592 0.55 13.19 -23.44
C THR A 592 1.16 14.33 -24.25
N GLY A 593 1.46 15.47 -23.60
CA GLY A 593 1.93 16.69 -24.25
C GLY A 593 0.92 17.32 -25.24
N VAL A 594 -0.28 16.77 -25.35
CA VAL A 594 -1.32 17.20 -26.29
C VAL A 594 -2.71 17.08 -25.68
N GLY A 595 -3.55 18.09 -25.93
CA GLY A 595 -4.94 18.14 -25.50
C GLY A 595 -5.13 18.28 -23.97
N PRO A 596 -6.34 18.63 -23.52
CA PRO A 596 -6.66 18.67 -22.10
C PRO A 596 -6.79 17.25 -21.54
N GLN A 597 -6.41 17.08 -20.27
CA GLN A 597 -6.64 15.83 -19.55
C GLN A 597 -7.90 15.92 -18.68
N ARG A 598 -8.59 14.79 -18.46
CA ARG A 598 -9.80 14.77 -17.62
C ARG A 598 -9.54 15.33 -16.22
N GLY A 599 -8.52 14.82 -15.54
CA GLY A 599 -8.15 15.26 -14.19
C GLY A 599 -7.72 16.73 -14.13
N GLU A 600 -7.38 17.36 -15.26
CA GLU A 600 -6.96 18.76 -15.30
C GLU A 600 -8.14 19.71 -15.07
N TYR A 601 -9.22 19.56 -15.86
CA TYR A 601 -10.39 20.42 -15.69
C TYR A 601 -11.18 20.07 -14.43
N GLU A 602 -11.24 18.79 -14.02
CA GLU A 602 -11.87 18.38 -12.75
C GLU A 602 -11.18 19.04 -11.55
N LEU A 603 -9.84 19.11 -11.56
CA LEU A 603 -9.10 19.78 -10.51
C LEU A 603 -9.33 21.30 -10.55
N ALA A 604 -9.33 21.89 -11.74
CA ALA A 604 -9.58 23.32 -11.91
C ALA A 604 -10.99 23.71 -11.40
N GLU A 605 -12.00 22.89 -11.67
CA GLU A 605 -13.38 23.07 -11.18
C GLU A 605 -13.42 23.08 -9.65
N LYS A 606 -12.80 22.08 -8.99
CA LYS A 606 -12.72 22.03 -7.52
C LYS A 606 -12.01 23.25 -6.93
N ILE A 607 -10.90 23.68 -7.53
CA ILE A 607 -10.18 24.87 -7.05
C ILE A 607 -11.05 26.13 -7.19
N CYS A 608 -11.78 26.28 -8.30
CA CYS A 608 -12.74 27.37 -8.49
C CYS A 608 -13.92 27.32 -7.51
N GLU A 609 -14.32 26.13 -7.05
CA GLU A 609 -15.37 25.96 -6.05
C GLU A 609 -14.91 26.41 -4.66
N VAL A 610 -13.69 26.02 -4.24
CA VAL A 610 -13.23 26.22 -2.85
C VAL A 610 -12.46 27.51 -2.62
N MET A 611 -11.77 28.06 -3.63
CA MET A 611 -10.87 29.21 -3.48
C MET A 611 -11.54 30.53 -3.92
N PRO A 612 -11.74 31.51 -3.03
CA PRO A 612 -12.50 32.74 -3.32
C PRO A 612 -12.06 33.53 -4.57
N SER A 613 -10.76 33.64 -4.84
CA SER A 613 -10.25 34.38 -6.01
C SER A 613 -10.38 33.62 -7.33
N ALA A 614 -10.63 32.31 -7.28
CA ALA A 614 -10.49 31.42 -8.43
C ALA A 614 -11.77 31.37 -9.28
N GLN A 615 -11.69 31.91 -10.49
CA GLN A 615 -12.67 31.67 -11.56
C GLN A 615 -12.07 30.86 -12.71
N LYS A 616 -10.76 30.97 -12.89
CA LYS A 616 -9.95 30.17 -13.81
C LYS A 616 -8.64 29.78 -13.15
N VAL A 617 -8.11 28.65 -13.59
CA VAL A 617 -6.86 28.06 -13.10
C VAL A 617 -5.95 27.72 -14.27
N ALA A 618 -4.65 27.91 -14.08
CA ALA A 618 -3.60 27.39 -14.96
C ALA A 618 -2.52 26.70 -14.12
N PHE A 619 -2.08 25.52 -14.53
CA PHE A 619 -1.12 24.71 -13.77
C PHE A 619 0.32 24.90 -14.25
N CYS A 620 1.25 24.77 -13.31
CA CYS A 620 2.70 24.72 -13.54
C CYS A 620 3.35 23.70 -12.59
N THR A 621 4.66 23.51 -12.71
CA THR A 621 5.37 22.48 -11.90
C THR A 621 5.91 22.98 -10.57
N SER A 622 6.13 24.28 -10.41
CA SER A 622 6.68 24.82 -9.18
C SER A 622 6.08 26.16 -8.78
N GLY A 623 6.15 26.46 -7.49
CA GLY A 623 5.74 27.77 -6.98
C GLY A 623 6.56 28.94 -7.55
N THR A 624 7.85 28.71 -7.87
CA THR A 624 8.69 29.71 -8.57
C THR A 624 8.11 30.03 -9.95
N ASP A 625 7.66 29.00 -10.69
CA ASP A 625 7.04 29.20 -12.00
C ASP A 625 5.72 29.95 -11.88
N ALA A 626 4.89 29.60 -10.88
CA ALA A 626 3.64 30.31 -10.60
C ALA A 626 3.89 31.81 -10.35
N ALA A 627 4.81 32.15 -9.44
CA ALA A 627 5.12 33.55 -9.13
C ALA A 627 5.72 34.30 -10.33
N MET A 628 6.58 33.64 -11.12
CA MET A 628 7.12 34.20 -12.37
C MET A 628 5.99 34.53 -13.35
N HIS A 629 5.08 33.58 -13.59
CA HIS A 629 3.96 33.78 -14.50
C HIS A 629 2.95 34.81 -13.98
N ALA A 630 2.77 34.93 -12.66
CA ALA A 630 1.95 36.00 -12.08
C ALA A 630 2.53 37.39 -12.41
N ALA A 631 3.86 37.55 -12.29
CA ALA A 631 4.51 38.79 -12.66
C ALA A 631 4.37 39.08 -14.16
N HIS A 632 4.57 38.08 -15.03
CA HIS A 632 4.39 38.25 -16.48
C HIS A 632 2.95 38.62 -16.84
N LEU A 633 1.98 37.95 -16.25
CA LEU A 633 0.56 38.21 -16.48
C LEU A 633 0.17 39.62 -16.03
N ALA A 634 0.61 40.05 -14.84
CA ALA A 634 0.35 41.39 -14.33
C ALA A 634 1.01 42.48 -15.20
N ARG A 635 2.24 42.26 -15.68
CA ARG A 635 2.92 43.19 -16.59
C ARG A 635 2.23 43.30 -17.94
N ALA A 636 1.83 42.17 -18.52
CA ALA A 636 1.09 42.16 -19.78
C ALA A 636 -0.26 42.88 -19.64
N LEU A 637 -0.96 42.66 -18.54
CA LEU A 637 -2.25 43.30 -18.26
C LEU A 637 -2.13 44.82 -18.04
N THR A 638 -1.11 45.27 -17.30
CA THR A 638 -0.97 46.67 -16.87
C THR A 638 -0.08 47.53 -17.79
N GLY A 639 0.79 46.91 -18.59
CA GLY A 639 1.84 47.59 -19.36
C GLY A 639 2.97 48.17 -18.50
N ARG A 640 3.03 47.82 -17.22
CA ARG A 640 3.99 48.32 -16.23
C ARG A 640 5.04 47.28 -15.92
N LEU A 641 6.21 47.68 -15.40
CA LEU A 641 7.34 46.76 -15.19
C LEU A 641 7.61 46.43 -13.73
N LYS A 642 7.39 47.39 -12.82
CA LYS A 642 7.80 47.21 -11.43
C LYS A 642 6.86 46.27 -10.69
N VAL A 643 7.37 45.58 -9.69
CA VAL A 643 6.58 44.79 -8.74
C VAL A 643 6.90 45.24 -7.32
N LEU A 644 5.90 45.20 -6.45
CA LEU A 644 6.08 45.41 -5.02
C LEU A 644 6.09 44.06 -4.31
N LYS A 645 6.98 43.89 -3.34
CA LYS A 645 6.95 42.78 -2.38
C LYS A 645 7.39 43.24 -1.00
N PHE A 646 7.33 42.34 -0.04
CA PHE A 646 7.73 42.63 1.34
C PHE A 646 9.11 42.06 1.66
N HIS A 647 9.83 42.77 2.54
CA HIS A 647 11.14 42.37 3.02
C HIS A 647 11.03 41.06 3.82
N GLY A 648 11.94 40.13 3.56
CA GLY A 648 11.94 38.79 4.14
C GLY A 648 11.02 37.79 3.44
N SER A 649 9.95 38.23 2.77
CA SER A 649 9.03 37.33 2.05
C SER A 649 9.72 36.66 0.87
N TYR A 650 9.38 35.39 0.62
CA TYR A 650 9.96 34.56 -0.44
C TYR A 650 8.85 34.08 -1.37
N HIS A 651 9.02 34.36 -2.67
CA HIS A 651 8.07 34.00 -3.73
C HIS A 651 8.71 33.13 -4.83
N GLY A 652 9.83 32.47 -4.51
CA GLY A 652 10.60 31.70 -5.50
C GLY A 652 11.91 32.36 -5.93
N TRP A 653 12.57 31.73 -6.90
CA TRP A 653 13.91 32.10 -7.37
C TRP A 653 13.93 32.79 -8.74
N SER A 654 12.77 33.20 -9.28
CA SER A 654 12.75 33.98 -10.51
C SER A 654 13.25 35.40 -10.22
N ASP A 655 14.01 35.99 -11.15
CA ASP A 655 14.66 37.29 -10.97
C ASP A 655 13.68 38.39 -10.52
N HIS A 656 12.41 38.28 -10.94
CA HIS A 656 11.35 39.26 -10.65
C HIS A 656 10.98 39.35 -9.17
N VAL A 657 11.25 38.32 -8.38
CA VAL A 657 10.86 38.26 -6.96
C VAL A 657 12.02 37.84 -6.05
N ALA A 658 13.17 37.47 -6.61
CA ALA A 658 14.38 37.05 -5.91
C ALA A 658 15.20 38.23 -5.34
N VAL A 659 14.53 39.20 -4.71
CA VAL A 659 15.11 40.39 -4.10
C VAL A 659 14.55 40.57 -2.69
N GLY A 660 15.41 40.87 -1.71
CA GLY A 660 15.01 41.15 -0.34
C GLY A 660 14.26 40.00 0.34
N SER A 661 14.55 38.75 -0.03
CA SER A 661 13.95 37.57 0.63
C SER A 661 14.76 37.18 1.87
N SER A 662 14.15 36.38 2.76
CA SER A 662 14.84 35.81 3.92
C SER A 662 16.08 35.01 3.49
N ARG A 663 17.25 35.38 4.03
CA ARG A 663 18.52 34.69 3.81
C ARG A 663 19.36 34.73 5.08
N SER A 664 20.19 33.70 5.27
CA SER A 664 21.02 33.54 6.46
C SER A 664 22.15 34.57 6.59
N ASP A 665 22.54 35.23 5.50
CA ASP A 665 23.60 36.24 5.46
C ASP A 665 23.08 37.68 5.66
N LEU A 666 21.76 37.87 5.74
CA LEU A 666 21.17 39.19 5.97
C LEU A 666 21.20 39.56 7.46
N THR A 667 21.40 40.85 7.72
CA THR A 667 21.30 41.47 9.06
C THR A 667 20.14 42.46 9.09
N PRO A 668 19.67 42.88 10.28
CA PRO A 668 18.64 43.91 10.38
C PRO A 668 18.97 45.25 9.70
N GLU A 669 20.25 45.54 9.45
CA GLU A 669 20.75 46.75 8.77
C GLU A 669 20.86 46.61 7.25
N SER A 670 20.67 45.40 6.72
CA SER A 670 20.78 45.14 5.29
C SER A 670 19.75 45.97 4.49
N ALA A 671 20.14 46.39 3.28
CA ALA A 671 19.24 47.13 2.41
C ALA A 671 18.03 46.26 2.03
N LEU A 672 16.83 46.86 2.01
CA LEU A 672 15.57 46.12 1.73
C LEU A 672 15.63 45.40 0.39
N ASN A 673 16.24 46.02 -0.62
CA ASN A 673 16.33 45.50 -1.98
C ASN A 673 17.63 44.72 -2.25
N THR A 674 18.23 44.10 -1.22
CA THR A 674 19.42 43.27 -1.40
C THR A 674 19.11 42.09 -2.34
N PRO A 675 19.86 41.89 -3.44
CA PRO A 675 19.65 40.74 -4.34
C PRO A 675 19.84 39.41 -3.61
N ASN A 676 19.05 38.38 -3.94
CA ASN A 676 19.15 37.10 -3.24
C ASN A 676 20.43 36.31 -3.56
N GLY A 677 21.12 36.65 -4.65
CA GLY A 677 22.38 36.02 -5.05
C GLY A 677 23.08 36.80 -6.16
N ALA A 678 24.30 36.37 -6.48
CA ALA A 678 25.02 36.88 -7.65
C ALA A 678 24.34 36.42 -8.95
N GLY A 679 24.45 37.22 -10.01
CA GLY A 679 23.92 36.89 -11.34
C GLY A 679 22.58 37.56 -11.70
N LEU A 680 21.89 38.16 -10.73
CA LEU A 680 20.69 38.96 -11.02
C LEU A 680 21.06 40.24 -11.80
N HIS A 681 20.33 40.50 -12.89
CA HIS A 681 20.55 41.69 -13.70
C HIS A 681 20.15 42.96 -12.91
N PRO A 682 21.02 44.00 -12.79
CA PRO A 682 20.74 45.18 -11.97
C PRO A 682 19.44 45.91 -12.35
N ALA A 683 19.07 45.91 -13.64
CA ALA A 683 17.79 46.50 -14.06
C ALA A 683 16.58 45.75 -13.49
N VAL A 684 16.63 44.42 -13.40
CA VAL A 684 15.53 43.64 -12.82
C VAL A 684 15.44 43.87 -11.31
N VAL A 685 16.59 43.99 -10.63
CA VAL A 685 16.62 44.38 -9.20
C VAL A 685 16.00 45.76 -8.99
N GLY A 686 16.29 46.72 -9.88
CA GLY A 686 15.71 48.07 -9.85
C GLY A 686 14.20 48.12 -10.07
N ASP A 687 13.62 47.08 -10.66
CA ASP A 687 12.17 46.95 -10.87
C ASP A 687 11.44 46.32 -9.67
N VAL A 688 12.15 45.93 -8.60
CA VAL A 688 11.53 45.37 -7.39
C VAL A 688 11.51 46.40 -6.27
N VAL A 689 10.31 46.90 -5.95
CA VAL A 689 10.06 47.76 -4.80
C VAL A 689 9.86 46.88 -3.57
N VAL A 690 10.68 47.07 -2.54
CA VAL A 690 10.62 46.29 -1.30
C VAL A 690 10.21 47.18 -0.13
N VAL A 691 9.16 46.79 0.59
CA VAL A 691 8.63 47.49 1.78
C VAL A 691 8.69 46.55 2.98
N GLU A 692 8.78 47.07 4.20
CA GLU A 692 8.65 46.25 5.40
C GLU A 692 7.21 45.73 5.57
N TRP A 693 7.08 44.47 6.01
CA TRP A 693 5.77 43.91 6.36
C TRP A 693 5.18 44.67 7.55
N ASN A 694 3.86 44.87 7.59
CA ASN A 694 3.15 45.67 8.60
C ASN A 694 3.55 47.15 8.72
N ASP A 695 4.36 47.69 7.80
CA ASP A 695 4.65 49.13 7.72
C ASP A 695 3.58 49.86 6.89
N PHE A 696 2.54 50.37 7.55
CA PHE A 696 1.45 51.09 6.92
C PHE A 696 1.92 52.36 6.20
N ASP A 697 2.84 53.11 6.80
CA ASP A 697 3.31 54.39 6.25
C ASP A 697 4.26 54.16 5.07
N GLY A 698 5.17 53.19 5.21
CA GLY A 698 6.04 52.74 4.12
C GLY A 698 5.24 52.21 2.92
N LEU A 699 4.17 51.45 3.17
CA LEU A 699 3.30 50.95 2.10
C LEU A 699 2.59 52.11 1.37
N ARG A 700 2.02 53.07 2.12
CA ARG A 700 1.40 54.27 1.51
C ARG A 700 2.40 55.11 0.73
N ALA A 701 3.61 55.28 1.26
CA ALA A 701 4.67 56.02 0.59
C ALA A 701 5.08 55.33 -0.72
N ALA A 702 5.28 54.00 -0.70
CA ALA A 702 5.65 53.24 -1.89
C ALA A 702 4.58 53.32 -3.00
N PHE A 703 3.29 53.24 -2.66
CA PHE A 703 2.22 53.43 -3.65
C PHE A 703 2.11 54.88 -4.13
N THR A 704 2.40 55.86 -3.27
CA THR A 704 2.43 57.27 -3.69
C THR A 704 3.56 57.54 -4.68
N GLU A 705 4.73 56.94 -4.45
CA GLU A 705 5.92 57.14 -5.30
C GLU A 705 5.88 56.30 -6.58
N HIS A 706 5.45 55.04 -6.49
CA HIS A 706 5.58 54.06 -7.57
C HIS A 706 4.26 53.48 -8.08
N GLY A 707 3.10 53.84 -7.51
CA GLY A 707 1.81 53.19 -7.82
C GLY A 707 1.47 53.12 -9.32
N THR A 708 1.80 54.16 -10.09
CA THR A 708 1.58 54.20 -11.55
C THR A 708 2.57 53.36 -12.36
N GLU A 709 3.67 52.92 -11.75
CA GLU A 709 4.72 52.09 -12.35
C GLU A 709 4.63 50.62 -11.89
N LEU A 710 3.81 50.32 -10.88
CA LEU A 710 3.62 48.98 -10.33
C LEU A 710 2.63 48.16 -11.16
N SER A 711 3.07 46.99 -11.58
CA SER A 711 2.25 45.97 -12.25
C SER A 711 1.56 45.05 -11.24
N ALA A 712 2.29 44.61 -10.21
CA ALA A 712 1.79 43.71 -9.18
C ALA A 712 2.31 44.06 -7.78
N ALA A 713 1.57 43.65 -6.76
CA ALA A 713 2.02 43.60 -5.38
C ALA A 713 1.89 42.15 -4.86
N PHE A 714 3.02 41.53 -4.52
CA PHE A 714 3.09 40.17 -3.99
C PHE A 714 3.04 40.18 -2.46
N ALA A 715 2.16 39.36 -1.90
CA ALA A 715 2.03 39.19 -0.45
C ALA A 715 1.84 37.72 -0.09
N GLU A 716 2.62 37.22 0.88
CA GLU A 716 2.18 36.08 1.68
C GLU A 716 1.14 36.63 2.68
N ALA A 717 -0.15 36.37 2.48
CA ALA A 717 -1.21 36.95 3.32
C ALA A 717 -1.09 36.54 4.81
N TYR A 718 -0.44 35.40 5.07
CA TYR A 718 0.15 35.01 6.34
C TYR A 718 1.61 34.66 6.08
N VAL A 719 2.55 35.35 6.73
CA VAL A 719 3.96 35.24 6.32
C VAL A 719 4.62 34.02 6.94
N HIS A 720 5.12 33.15 6.08
CA HIS A 720 5.81 31.92 6.45
C HIS A 720 7.32 31.95 6.20
N SER A 721 7.78 32.85 5.33
CA SER A 721 9.19 32.94 4.91
C SER A 721 10.16 33.35 6.01
N PHE A 722 9.64 33.93 7.09
CA PHE A 722 10.39 34.20 8.30
C PHE A 722 9.65 33.76 9.57
N GLY A 723 8.86 32.68 9.44
CA GLY A 723 8.27 31.92 10.54
C GLY A 723 6.75 31.92 10.43
N CYS A 724 6.06 32.67 11.27
CA CYS A 724 4.59 32.67 11.31
C CYS A 724 4.10 34.06 11.75
N VAL A 725 4.18 35.03 10.84
CA VAL A 725 3.87 36.44 11.14
C VAL A 725 2.56 36.86 10.50
N GLU A 726 1.61 37.26 11.34
CA GLU A 726 0.31 37.75 10.93
C GLU A 726 0.38 39.16 10.33
N ALA A 727 -0.55 39.46 9.44
CA ALA A 727 -0.84 40.83 9.07
C ALA A 727 -1.47 41.56 10.28
N ALA A 728 -0.98 42.76 10.57
CA ALA A 728 -1.63 43.63 11.54
C ALA A 728 -3.05 43.95 11.06
N PRO A 729 -4.03 44.11 11.99
CA PRO A 729 -5.40 44.44 11.62
C PRO A 729 -5.48 45.64 10.67
N GLY A 730 -6.15 45.50 9.53
CA GLY A 730 -6.28 46.55 8.51
C GLY A 730 -5.15 46.60 7.46
N PHE A 731 -4.07 45.82 7.62
CA PHE A 731 -2.93 45.88 6.70
C PHE A 731 -3.26 45.28 5.31
N LEU A 732 -3.89 44.10 5.28
CA LEU A 732 -4.27 43.45 4.02
C LEU A 732 -5.39 44.22 3.31
N GLU A 733 -6.31 44.81 4.06
CA GLU A 733 -7.39 45.67 3.54
C GLU A 733 -6.81 46.93 2.91
N LEU A 734 -5.83 47.57 3.57
CA LEU A 734 -5.12 48.70 2.99
C LEU A 734 -4.38 48.30 1.71
N LEU A 735 -3.66 47.17 1.71
CA LEU A 735 -2.95 46.70 0.53
C LEU A 735 -3.92 46.48 -0.64
N ARG A 736 -5.08 45.84 -0.38
CA ARG A 736 -6.13 45.64 -1.37
C ARG A 736 -6.68 46.96 -1.89
N GLU A 737 -7.00 47.91 -1.00
CA GLU A 737 -7.50 49.25 -1.35
C GLU A 737 -6.53 49.97 -2.28
N LEU A 738 -5.24 50.00 -1.93
CA LEU A 738 -4.20 50.66 -2.71
C LEU A 738 -4.02 50.00 -4.08
N CYS A 739 -4.03 48.67 -4.14
CA CYS A 739 -3.95 47.93 -5.41
C CYS A 739 -5.14 48.27 -6.32
N THR A 740 -6.37 48.27 -5.79
CA THR A 740 -7.56 48.63 -6.53
C THR A 740 -7.53 50.08 -7.02
N ARG A 741 -7.11 51.03 -6.16
CA ARG A 741 -7.04 52.46 -6.48
C ARG A 741 -6.09 52.73 -7.66
N ASP A 742 -4.92 52.11 -7.66
CA ASP A 742 -3.84 52.43 -8.61
C ASP A 742 -3.80 51.46 -9.81
N GLY A 743 -4.71 50.48 -9.86
CA GLY A 743 -4.76 49.46 -10.90
C GLY A 743 -3.55 48.52 -10.88
N VAL A 744 -3.08 48.17 -9.68
CA VAL A 744 -2.00 47.20 -9.45
C VAL A 744 -2.63 45.84 -9.16
N VAL A 745 -2.09 44.78 -9.76
CA VAL A 745 -2.58 43.40 -9.54
C VAL A 745 -2.12 42.92 -8.16
N LEU A 746 -3.06 42.67 -7.24
CA LEU A 746 -2.75 42.05 -5.97
C LEU A 746 -2.55 40.54 -6.16
N VAL A 747 -1.36 40.05 -5.84
CA VAL A 747 -1.02 38.63 -5.88
C VAL A 747 -0.87 38.12 -4.46
N PHE A 748 -1.73 37.19 -4.04
CA PHE A 748 -1.43 36.39 -2.86
C PHE A 748 -0.58 35.19 -3.26
N ASP A 749 0.59 35.10 -2.63
CA ASP A 749 1.38 33.89 -2.61
C ASP A 749 0.81 32.97 -1.54
N GLU A 750 -0.01 32.03 -1.99
CA GLU A 750 -0.59 30.96 -1.19
C GLU A 750 0.10 29.62 -1.47
N ILE A 751 1.38 29.63 -1.88
CA ILE A 751 2.13 28.40 -2.13
C ILE A 751 2.29 27.60 -0.82
N LYS A 752 2.33 28.24 0.36
CA LYS A 752 2.30 27.55 1.66
C LYS A 752 0.92 27.50 2.30
N THR A 753 0.16 28.59 2.25
CA THR A 753 -1.12 28.70 2.97
C THR A 753 -2.28 28.03 2.24
N GLY A 754 -2.24 27.97 0.91
CA GLY A 754 -3.26 27.36 0.06
C GLY A 754 -3.40 25.87 0.37
N PHE A 755 -4.64 25.41 0.54
CA PHE A 755 -4.99 24.02 0.86
C PHE A 755 -4.35 23.49 2.17
N ARG A 756 -3.82 24.38 3.03
CA ARG A 756 -3.23 24.02 4.33
C ARG A 756 -3.83 24.82 5.49
N ALA A 757 -3.92 26.14 5.35
CA ALA A 757 -4.57 26.97 6.37
C ALA A 757 -6.08 26.73 6.38
N ALA A 758 -6.65 26.60 5.18
CA ALA A 758 -8.00 26.12 4.90
C ALA A 758 -8.02 25.56 3.47
N ILE A 759 -9.05 24.79 3.11
CA ILE A 759 -9.21 24.27 1.75
C ILE A 759 -9.25 25.40 0.71
N GLY A 760 -9.94 26.50 1.04
CA GLY A 760 -10.00 27.72 0.23
C GLY A 760 -8.83 28.70 0.44
N GLY A 761 -7.73 28.25 1.05
CA GLY A 761 -6.58 29.09 1.38
C GLY A 761 -6.82 30.10 2.51
N TYR A 762 -5.78 30.86 2.85
CA TYR A 762 -5.83 31.89 3.89
C TYR A 762 -6.69 33.09 3.49
N GLN A 763 -6.89 33.34 2.20
CA GLN A 763 -7.87 34.34 1.74
C GLN A 763 -9.30 34.06 2.27
N SER A 764 -9.66 32.79 2.49
CA SER A 764 -10.94 32.42 3.12
C SER A 764 -11.00 32.74 4.61
N ILE A 765 -9.84 32.90 5.26
CA ILE A 765 -9.70 33.21 6.68
C ILE A 765 -9.63 34.71 6.90
N CYS A 766 -8.81 35.42 6.13
CA CYS A 766 -8.63 36.87 6.29
C CYS A 766 -9.74 37.70 5.62
N GLY A 767 -10.53 37.11 4.72
CA GLY A 767 -11.63 37.79 4.04
C GLY A 767 -11.20 38.81 2.99
N VAL A 768 -9.92 38.84 2.61
CA VAL A 768 -9.39 39.70 1.53
C VAL A 768 -9.14 38.85 0.29
N THR A 769 -9.78 39.20 -0.82
CA THR A 769 -9.64 38.50 -2.09
C THR A 769 -8.59 39.17 -3.00
N PRO A 770 -7.52 38.45 -3.40
CA PRO A 770 -6.53 38.95 -4.35
C PRO A 770 -7.06 38.91 -5.79
N ASP A 771 -6.35 39.55 -6.72
CA ASP A 771 -6.64 39.44 -8.15
C ASP A 771 -6.09 38.13 -8.74
N LEU A 772 -4.95 37.68 -8.21
CA LEU A 772 -4.30 36.40 -8.51
C LEU A 772 -3.86 35.70 -7.23
N THR A 773 -3.97 34.38 -7.24
CA THR A 773 -3.41 33.50 -6.21
C THR A 773 -2.40 32.56 -6.85
N ALA A 774 -1.17 32.58 -6.37
CA ALA A 774 -0.18 31.54 -6.66
C ALA A 774 -0.30 30.43 -5.62
N PHE A 775 -0.48 29.18 -6.04
CA PHE A 775 -0.65 28.04 -5.14
C PHE A 775 0.27 26.87 -5.51
N GLY A 776 0.42 25.91 -4.58
CA GLY A 776 1.18 24.69 -4.79
C GLY A 776 1.29 23.87 -3.51
N LYS A 777 2.39 23.11 -3.37
CA LYS A 777 2.73 22.32 -2.17
C LYS A 777 1.58 21.38 -1.73
N ALA A 778 0.78 21.81 -0.75
CA ALA A 778 -0.20 20.96 -0.07
C ALA A 778 -1.28 20.41 -1.02
N VAL A 779 -1.55 21.12 -2.12
CA VAL A 779 -2.56 20.75 -3.13
C VAL A 779 -2.41 19.31 -3.65
N ALA A 780 -1.21 18.74 -3.66
CA ALA A 780 -0.92 17.42 -4.23
C ALA A 780 -0.19 16.47 -3.26
N ASN A 781 -0.23 16.75 -1.95
CA ASN A 781 0.37 15.93 -0.88
C ASN A 781 1.76 15.33 -1.21
N GLY A 782 2.69 16.14 -1.71
CA GLY A 782 4.07 15.73 -2.02
C GLY A 782 4.38 15.47 -3.49
N TYR A 783 3.37 15.38 -4.36
CA TYR A 783 3.57 15.37 -5.81
C TYR A 783 3.75 16.79 -6.37
N THR A 784 4.49 16.89 -7.48
CA THR A 784 4.89 18.17 -8.07
C THR A 784 3.73 18.86 -8.79
N LEU A 785 3.07 19.80 -8.11
CA LEU A 785 2.04 20.65 -8.71
C LEU A 785 2.04 22.05 -8.10
N ALA A 786 1.86 23.04 -8.96
CA ALA A 786 1.60 24.44 -8.62
C ALA A 786 0.65 25.06 -9.65
N GLY A 787 0.24 26.30 -9.43
CA GLY A 787 -0.57 27.00 -10.41
C GLY A 787 -0.92 28.43 -10.03
N LEU A 788 -1.63 29.07 -10.96
CA LEU A 788 -2.26 30.36 -10.79
C LEU A 788 -3.76 30.22 -10.85
N ALA A 789 -4.43 30.85 -9.91
CA ALA A 789 -5.87 31.03 -9.91
C ALA A 789 -6.21 32.51 -9.88
N GLY A 790 -7.31 32.92 -10.50
CA GLY A 790 -7.75 34.30 -10.45
C GLY A 790 -9.06 34.53 -11.16
N SER A 791 -9.48 35.80 -11.20
CA SER A 791 -10.68 36.20 -11.93
C SER A 791 -10.53 35.94 -13.42
N ASP A 792 -11.66 35.73 -14.11
CA ASP A 792 -11.69 35.58 -15.56
C ASP A 792 -11.10 36.81 -16.28
N ALA A 793 -11.30 38.01 -15.72
CA ALA A 793 -10.77 39.25 -16.26
C ALA A 793 -9.23 39.29 -16.30
N VAL A 794 -8.56 38.71 -15.30
CA VAL A 794 -7.10 38.66 -15.22
C VAL A 794 -6.58 37.41 -15.95
N MET A 795 -7.13 36.23 -15.65
CA MET A 795 -6.69 34.97 -16.25
C MET A 795 -6.98 34.89 -17.75
N GLY A 796 -8.02 35.56 -18.25
CA GLY A 796 -8.30 35.73 -19.68
C GLY A 796 -7.28 36.59 -20.43
N HIS A 797 -6.28 37.13 -19.72
CA HIS A 797 -5.11 37.75 -20.32
C HIS A 797 -3.96 36.78 -20.64
N LEU A 798 -4.11 35.51 -20.24
CA LEU A 798 -3.36 34.41 -20.83
C LEU A 798 -3.89 34.11 -22.23
N GLY A 799 -2.99 33.97 -23.20
CA GLY A 799 -3.39 33.75 -24.59
C GLY A 799 -2.26 33.24 -25.48
N ALA A 800 -2.52 33.25 -26.79
CA ALA A 800 -1.55 32.89 -27.80
C ALA A 800 -0.28 33.75 -27.70
N TYR A 801 0.83 33.23 -28.23
CA TYR A 801 2.12 33.92 -28.30
C TYR A 801 2.03 35.21 -29.13
N THR A 802 1.71 36.32 -28.47
CA THR A 802 1.67 37.68 -29.06
C THR A 802 2.38 38.68 -28.15
N ALA A 803 2.59 39.90 -28.62
CA ALA A 803 3.25 40.95 -27.84
C ALA A 803 2.36 41.49 -26.69
N GLU A 804 1.05 41.24 -26.78
CA GLU A 804 0.02 41.82 -25.91
C GLU A 804 -0.56 40.84 -24.90
N ARG A 805 -0.13 39.57 -24.89
CA ARG A 805 -0.67 38.53 -24.00
C ARG A 805 0.46 37.82 -23.27
N ALA A 806 0.19 37.40 -22.04
CA ALA A 806 1.08 36.48 -21.33
C ALA A 806 0.78 35.03 -21.75
N THR A 807 1.78 34.16 -21.61
CA THR A 807 1.63 32.72 -21.87
C THR A 807 2.22 31.92 -20.72
N ILE A 808 1.58 30.80 -20.41
CA ILE A 808 2.10 29.76 -19.53
C ILE A 808 2.30 28.53 -20.40
N ASP A 809 3.51 27.99 -20.41
CA ASP A 809 3.88 26.80 -21.15
C ASP A 809 4.87 25.98 -20.33
N GLY A 810 4.91 24.68 -20.54
CA GLY A 810 5.76 23.75 -19.82
C GLY A 810 5.38 22.31 -20.10
N THR A 811 6.36 21.52 -20.54
CA THR A 811 6.16 20.11 -20.93
C THR A 811 5.48 19.27 -19.86
N TYR A 812 5.76 19.55 -18.59
CA TYR A 812 5.26 18.79 -17.44
C TYR A 812 4.12 19.49 -16.69
N ASN A 813 3.66 20.64 -17.18
CA ASN A 813 2.48 21.30 -16.61
C ASN A 813 1.29 20.34 -16.74
N ALA A 814 0.47 20.25 -15.69
CA ALA A 814 -0.67 19.35 -15.65
C ALA A 814 -0.31 17.87 -15.92
N SER A 815 0.81 17.39 -15.37
CA SER A 815 1.17 15.96 -15.43
C SER A 815 0.03 15.08 -14.88
N PRO A 816 -0.35 13.98 -15.58
CA PRO A 816 -1.45 13.11 -15.13
C PRO A 816 -1.29 12.60 -13.70
N TYR A 817 -0.04 12.35 -13.29
CA TYR A 817 0.32 11.88 -11.95
C TYR A 817 0.05 12.93 -10.89
N ALA A 818 0.47 14.17 -11.15
CA ALA A 818 0.26 15.28 -10.24
C ALA A 818 -1.22 15.67 -10.15
N LEU A 819 -1.95 15.62 -11.27
CA LEU A 819 -3.39 15.85 -11.31
C LEU A 819 -4.18 14.80 -10.53
N ALA A 820 -3.83 13.52 -10.67
CA ALA A 820 -4.45 12.45 -9.90
C ALA A 820 -4.19 12.60 -8.40
N ALA A 821 -2.95 12.89 -8.02
CA ALA A 821 -2.58 13.15 -6.63
C ALA A 821 -3.37 14.33 -6.05
N ALA A 822 -3.49 15.43 -6.79
CA ALA A 822 -4.17 16.63 -6.33
C ALA A 822 -5.68 16.46 -6.23
N ASN A 823 -6.32 15.87 -7.24
CA ASN A 823 -7.75 15.55 -7.20
C ASN A 823 -8.10 14.69 -5.99
N LYS A 824 -7.27 13.67 -5.70
CA LYS A 824 -7.49 12.79 -4.56
C LYS A 824 -7.20 13.47 -3.23
N THR A 825 -6.18 14.34 -3.18
CA THR A 825 -5.85 15.12 -1.99
C THR A 825 -7.00 16.06 -1.61
N LEU A 826 -7.56 16.79 -2.59
CA LEU A 826 -8.72 17.67 -2.36
C LEU A 826 -9.98 16.89 -1.98
N GLU A 827 -10.24 15.76 -2.64
CA GLU A 827 -11.35 14.88 -2.25
C GLU A 827 -11.24 14.46 -0.78
N ILE A 828 -10.06 14.03 -0.33
CA ILE A 828 -9.83 13.66 1.08
C ILE A 828 -10.04 14.86 2.02
N MET A 829 -9.58 16.05 1.62
CA MET A 829 -9.78 17.27 2.41
C MET A 829 -11.26 17.68 2.53
N GLU A 830 -12.10 17.28 1.57
CA GLU A 830 -13.54 17.51 1.57
C GLU A 830 -14.31 16.44 2.36
N THR A 831 -13.89 15.18 2.27
CA THR A 831 -14.60 14.05 2.89
C THR A 831 -14.20 13.80 4.34
N ASP A 832 -12.95 14.09 4.70
CA ASP A 832 -12.40 13.81 6.02
C ASP A 832 -12.26 15.09 6.84
N ASP A 833 -12.24 14.94 8.17
CA ASP A 833 -12.02 16.06 9.12
C ASP A 833 -10.55 16.51 9.21
N VAL A 834 -9.87 16.69 8.06
CA VAL A 834 -8.44 17.02 7.98
C VAL A 834 -8.13 18.33 8.69
N PHE A 835 -8.83 19.42 8.35
CA PHE A 835 -8.56 20.73 8.94
C PHE A 835 -8.94 20.79 10.41
N ALA A 836 -10.08 20.20 10.80
CA ALA A 836 -10.49 20.15 12.20
C ALA A 836 -9.42 19.44 13.05
N THR A 837 -8.91 18.31 12.56
CA THR A 837 -7.83 17.56 13.20
C THR A 837 -6.54 18.37 13.30
N LEU A 838 -6.10 18.98 12.20
CA LEU A 838 -4.89 19.80 12.15
C LEU A 838 -4.97 21.03 13.08
N TYR A 839 -6.13 21.68 13.16
CA TYR A 839 -6.35 22.81 14.04
C TYR A 839 -6.35 22.41 15.52
N ALA A 840 -7.03 21.32 15.86
CA ALA A 840 -7.07 20.82 17.24
C ALA A 840 -5.66 20.47 17.74
N ARG A 841 -4.92 19.67 16.96
CA ARG A 841 -3.55 19.25 17.31
C ARG A 841 -2.55 20.40 17.28
N GLY A 842 -2.65 21.30 16.30
CA GLY A 842 -1.78 22.46 16.23
C GLY A 842 -2.03 23.45 17.37
N ALA A 843 -3.28 23.62 17.81
CA ALA A 843 -3.60 24.40 19.01
C ALA A 843 -2.99 23.75 20.26
N ARG A 844 -3.12 22.42 20.39
CA ARG A 844 -2.50 21.66 21.48
C ARG A 844 -0.98 21.82 21.51
N MET A 845 -0.32 21.69 20.37
CA MET A 845 1.12 21.89 20.21
C MET A 845 1.52 23.31 20.64
N ARG A 846 0.92 24.35 20.06
CA ARG A 846 1.25 25.75 20.39
C ARG A 846 1.06 26.05 21.87
N GLU A 847 -0.04 25.59 22.47
CA GLU A 847 -0.31 25.81 23.90
C GLU A 847 0.67 25.05 24.79
N GLY A 848 0.99 23.80 24.43
CA GLY A 848 1.99 23.00 25.15
C GLY A 848 3.37 23.65 25.13
N ILE A 849 3.80 24.21 23.98
CA ILE A 849 5.08 24.92 23.86
C ILE A 849 5.06 26.20 24.70
N ARG A 850 3.99 27.00 24.67
CA ARG A 850 3.87 28.21 25.51
C ARG A 850 3.98 27.87 27.00
N LYS A 851 3.34 26.78 27.42
CA LYS A 851 3.45 26.27 28.78
C LYS A 851 4.89 25.87 29.11
N ALA A 852 5.57 25.14 28.22
CA ALA A 852 6.97 24.76 28.42
C ALA A 852 7.92 25.97 28.51
N VAL A 853 7.68 27.01 27.70
CA VAL A 853 8.42 28.28 27.77
C VAL A 853 8.21 28.95 29.13
N ALA A 854 6.98 29.03 29.61
CA ALA A 854 6.66 29.61 30.92
C ALA A 854 7.28 28.82 32.08
N GLU A 855 7.28 27.49 32.01
CA GLU A 855 7.85 26.59 33.03
C GLU A 855 9.38 26.68 33.10
N THR A 856 10.05 26.83 31.96
CA THR A 856 11.52 26.89 31.88
C THR A 856 12.09 28.29 32.12
N GLY A 857 11.26 29.34 31.97
CA GLY A 857 11.68 30.74 32.11
C GLY A 857 12.57 31.24 30.98
N VAL A 858 12.69 30.48 29.89
CA VAL A 858 13.44 30.89 28.69
C VAL A 858 12.71 32.03 28.00
N GLU A 859 13.44 33.06 27.60
CA GLU A 859 12.86 34.14 26.81
C GLU A 859 12.58 33.66 25.37
N ALA A 860 11.32 33.29 25.12
CA ALA A 860 10.83 32.89 23.81
C ALA A 860 9.35 33.24 23.61
N ALA A 861 8.93 33.40 22.36
CA ALA A 861 7.55 33.66 21.96
C ALA A 861 7.09 32.65 20.90
N VAL A 862 5.83 32.21 21.00
CA VAL A 862 5.26 31.14 20.17
C VAL A 862 4.04 31.66 19.39
N THR A 863 4.07 31.50 18.08
CA THR A 863 3.01 31.91 17.14
C THR A 863 2.67 30.75 16.18
N GLY A 864 1.61 30.90 15.39
CA GLY A 864 1.20 29.95 14.37
C GLY A 864 -0.31 29.87 14.19
N ILE A 865 -0.74 29.25 13.09
CA ILE A 865 -2.14 29.04 12.73
C ILE A 865 -2.37 27.58 12.32
N GLY A 866 -3.56 27.03 12.59
CA GLY A 866 -3.93 25.70 12.13
C GLY A 866 -2.91 24.65 12.57
N SER A 867 -2.30 23.96 11.59
CA SER A 867 -1.23 22.97 11.79
C SER A 867 0.16 23.53 12.13
N GLU A 868 0.36 24.84 12.02
CA GLU A 868 1.68 25.48 11.96
C GLU A 868 2.07 26.21 13.25
N TRP A 869 3.38 26.29 13.49
CA TRP A 869 3.96 27.10 14.56
C TRP A 869 5.40 27.54 14.31
N CYS A 870 5.82 28.59 15.02
CA CYS A 870 7.20 29.04 15.10
C CYS A 870 7.54 29.43 16.54
N VAL A 871 8.80 29.24 16.92
CA VAL A 871 9.35 29.62 18.23
C VAL A 871 10.47 30.62 17.99
N TYR A 872 10.26 31.87 18.41
CA TYR A 872 11.28 32.90 18.36
C TYR A 872 11.92 33.05 19.74
N PHE A 873 13.25 32.98 19.83
CA PHE A 873 14.00 33.22 21.07
C PHE A 873 14.17 34.73 21.30
N ARG A 874 13.04 35.38 21.59
CA ARG A 874 12.91 36.79 21.97
C ARG A 874 11.63 36.96 22.78
N ARG A 875 11.52 38.07 23.51
CA ARG A 875 10.38 38.34 24.41
C ARG A 875 9.03 38.53 23.70
N GLU A 876 9.01 39.18 22.55
CA GLU A 876 7.78 39.59 21.85
C GLU A 876 7.64 38.85 20.52
N LEU A 877 6.46 38.83 19.92
CA LEU A 877 6.29 38.31 18.56
C LEU A 877 6.78 39.34 17.54
N PRO A 878 7.54 38.94 16.51
CA PRO A 878 8.00 39.88 15.50
C PRO A 878 6.83 40.28 14.60
N THR A 879 6.79 41.56 14.23
CA THR A 879 5.77 42.11 13.31
C THR A 879 6.30 42.24 11.88
N ASN A 880 7.61 42.13 11.68
CA ASN A 880 8.30 42.25 10.39
C ASN A 880 9.59 41.42 10.38
N PHE A 881 10.26 41.36 9.23
CA PHE A 881 11.46 40.55 9.05
C PHE A 881 12.65 41.01 9.90
N ARG A 882 12.86 42.33 10.05
CA ARG A 882 13.97 42.86 10.87
C ARG A 882 13.84 42.45 12.33
N GLU A 883 12.63 42.46 12.87
CA GLU A 883 12.36 41.96 14.23
C GLU A 883 12.53 40.44 14.33
N ALA A 884 12.11 39.67 13.31
CA ALA A 884 12.29 38.23 13.29
C ALA A 884 13.77 37.84 13.32
N MET A 885 14.63 38.60 12.65
CA MET A 885 16.09 38.43 12.64
C MET A 885 16.77 38.76 13.97
N GLN A 886 16.07 39.39 14.93
CA GLN A 886 16.58 39.64 16.28
C GLN A 886 16.39 38.44 17.22
N SER A 887 15.78 37.34 16.76
CA SER A 887 15.72 36.10 17.53
C SER A 887 17.11 35.58 17.84
N ASP A 888 17.35 35.14 19.08
CA ASP A 888 18.66 34.62 19.52
C ASP A 888 19.02 33.33 18.79
N GLY A 889 19.96 33.44 17.84
CA GLY A 889 20.42 32.33 17.02
C GLY A 889 21.26 31.29 17.77
N GLU A 890 21.96 31.68 18.84
CA GLU A 890 22.77 30.75 19.63
C GLU A 890 21.87 29.85 20.50
N ARG A 891 20.86 30.45 21.15
CA ARG A 891 19.83 29.70 21.88
C ARG A 891 19.08 28.76 20.96
N TYR A 892 18.71 29.26 19.77
CA TYR A 892 18.06 28.43 18.76
C TYR A 892 18.93 27.25 18.33
N ALA A 893 20.23 27.47 18.09
CA ALA A 893 21.14 26.41 17.69
C ALA A 893 21.21 25.29 18.76
N ARG A 894 21.23 25.65 20.06
CA ARG A 894 21.20 24.69 21.16
C ARG A 894 19.86 23.96 21.26
N TYR A 895 18.75 24.69 21.12
CA TYR A 895 17.39 24.13 21.07
C TYR A 895 17.25 23.10 19.93
N HIS A 896 17.59 23.50 18.71
CA HIS A 896 17.52 22.66 17.52
C HIS A 896 18.44 21.44 17.65
N ALA A 897 19.69 21.63 18.10
CA ALA A 897 20.60 20.51 18.33
C ALA A 897 20.02 19.51 19.34
N SER A 898 19.34 19.99 20.39
CA SER A 898 18.66 19.12 21.35
C SER A 898 17.45 18.41 20.77
N LEU A 899 16.64 19.04 19.91
CA LEU A 899 15.48 18.41 19.28
C LEU A 899 15.86 17.39 18.23
N LEU A 900 16.78 17.75 17.33
CA LEU A 900 17.38 16.78 16.41
C LEU A 900 17.95 15.62 17.21
N ALA A 901 18.53 15.94 18.37
CA ALA A 901 19.06 14.93 19.25
C ALA A 901 18.00 13.98 19.89
N GLN A 902 16.73 14.34 19.85
CA GLN A 902 15.65 13.53 20.39
C GLN A 902 14.86 12.84 19.27
N GLY A 903 15.36 12.89 18.02
CA GLY A 903 14.64 12.38 16.85
C GLY A 903 13.50 13.28 16.40
N VAL A 904 13.54 14.58 16.72
CA VAL A 904 12.56 15.57 16.24
C VAL A 904 13.20 16.43 15.16
N LEU A 905 12.65 16.38 13.95
CA LEU A 905 13.15 17.11 12.79
C LEU A 905 12.38 18.41 12.59
N GLU A 906 13.06 19.54 12.71
CA GLU A 906 12.50 20.88 12.50
C GLU A 906 13.54 21.80 11.83
N PRO A 907 13.18 23.02 11.38
CA PRO A 907 14.11 23.88 10.64
C PRO A 907 15.44 24.14 11.38
N ALA A 908 16.56 24.16 10.67
CA ALA A 908 17.88 24.42 11.27
C ALA A 908 18.17 25.93 11.48
N PHE A 909 17.15 26.80 11.44
CA PHE A 909 17.28 28.25 11.60
C PHE A 909 16.06 28.87 12.31
N PRO A 910 16.24 29.97 13.07
CA PRO A 910 15.24 30.48 14.01
C PRO A 910 13.95 31.00 13.39
N THR A 911 14.00 31.39 12.12
CA THR A 911 12.85 31.95 11.40
C THR A 911 12.12 30.90 10.55
N GLY A 912 12.38 29.61 10.76
CA GLY A 912 11.68 28.54 10.08
C GLY A 912 10.36 28.17 10.75
N ASP A 913 9.33 27.88 9.97
CA ASP A 913 8.06 27.36 10.47
C ASP A 913 8.02 25.83 10.51
N ARG A 914 7.33 25.31 11.52
CA ARG A 914 7.01 23.90 11.73
C ARG A 914 5.56 23.66 11.40
N ARG A 915 5.23 22.43 11.02
CA ARG A 915 3.86 22.06 10.66
C ARG A 915 3.58 20.61 10.95
N LEU A 916 2.35 20.34 11.39
CA LEU A 916 1.79 18.99 11.47
C LEU A 916 1.29 18.51 10.11
N ASN A 917 1.16 17.20 9.97
CA ASN A 917 0.36 16.55 8.93
C ASN A 917 -0.76 15.72 9.58
N ALA A 918 -1.76 15.30 8.81
CA ALA A 918 -2.95 14.62 9.34
C ALA A 918 -2.62 13.27 10.01
N ALA A 919 -1.53 12.62 9.59
CA ALA A 919 -1.01 11.39 10.18
C ALA A 919 -0.32 11.59 11.55
N THR A 920 -0.04 12.82 11.97
CA THR A 920 0.58 13.08 13.29
C THR A 920 -0.43 12.81 14.40
N THR A 921 -0.16 11.87 15.30
CA THR A 921 -1.07 11.45 16.36
C THR A 921 -1.02 12.36 17.59
N GLU A 922 -1.99 12.24 18.51
CA GLU A 922 -1.92 12.91 19.82
C GLU A 922 -0.68 12.47 20.61
N GLU A 923 -0.31 11.20 20.51
CA GLU A 923 0.88 10.66 21.17
C GLU A 923 2.16 11.33 20.65
N ASP A 924 2.24 11.58 19.34
CA ASP A 924 3.36 12.31 18.73
C ASP A 924 3.44 13.75 19.24
N VAL A 925 2.29 14.41 19.43
CA VAL A 925 2.22 15.76 19.98
C VAL A 925 2.75 15.76 21.42
N GLU A 926 2.27 14.85 22.28
CA GLU A 926 2.72 14.82 23.68
C GLU A 926 4.21 14.48 23.81
N LYS A 927 4.71 13.49 23.06
CA LYS A 927 6.15 13.16 23.03
C LYS A 927 6.99 14.35 22.57
N THR A 928 6.54 15.05 21.55
CA THR A 928 7.26 16.24 21.07
C THR A 928 7.26 17.35 22.11
N LEU A 929 6.15 17.56 22.82
CA LEU A 929 6.10 18.54 23.91
C LEU A 929 7.06 18.20 25.05
N GLU A 930 7.28 16.92 25.34
CA GLU A 930 8.35 16.49 26.26
C GLU A 930 9.74 16.84 25.72
N CYS A 931 10.01 16.55 24.44
CA CYS A 931 11.28 16.88 23.81
C CYS A 931 11.55 18.40 23.77
N VAL A 932 10.50 19.19 23.55
CA VAL A 932 10.57 20.67 23.56
C VAL A 932 10.95 21.19 24.94
N ARG A 933 10.43 20.62 26.04
CA ARG A 933 10.81 21.05 27.39
C ARG A 933 12.31 20.87 27.63
N VAL A 934 12.85 19.70 27.28
CA VAL A 934 14.29 19.40 27.38
C VAL A 934 15.10 20.34 26.49
N ALA A 935 14.65 20.58 25.26
CA ALA A 935 15.34 21.46 24.33
C ALA A 935 15.36 22.93 24.78
N LEU A 936 14.29 23.42 25.40
CA LEU A 936 14.24 24.77 25.99
C LEU A 936 15.24 24.91 27.14
N GLN A 937 15.35 23.90 28.01
CA GLN A 937 16.36 23.91 29.08
C GLN A 937 17.79 23.95 28.51
N ALA A 938 18.06 23.20 27.44
CA ALA A 938 19.34 23.23 26.75
C ALA A 938 19.65 24.60 26.11
N ALA A 939 18.62 25.35 25.70
CA ALA A 939 18.77 26.70 25.20
C ALA A 939 19.07 27.74 26.30
N ALA A 940 18.72 27.46 27.56
CA ALA A 940 18.94 28.37 28.69
C ALA A 940 20.40 28.42 29.17
N GLY A 941 21.10 27.28 29.09
CA GLY A 941 22.55 27.19 29.32
C GLY A 941 23.34 27.78 28.16
#